data_AF-A0A1I7SMT9-F1
#
_entry.id   AF-A0A1I7SMT9-F1
#
_cell.length_a   1.000
_cell.length_b   1.000
_cell.length_c   1.000
_cell.angle_alpha   90.00
_cell.angle_beta   90.00
_cell.angle_gamma   90.00
#
_symmetry.space_group_name_H-M   'P 1'
#
loop_
_entity.id
_entity.type
_entity.pdbx_description
1 polymer ?
#
loop_
_entity_poly.entity_id
_entity_poly.type
_entity_poly.pdbx_seq_one_letter_code
_entity_poly.pdbx_strand_id
1 'polypeptide(L)'
;MSSAILEGLNSDPFNLNMTPLSLESMSNQKLLQTLSDVLVWIQGTESVDIRSESPEETAIRILNALRILKYPPPRDVEQMQAWRLDILEGHKQAIYPILEWIFHDIDRLKERVYLANYLTQIDVPVEEQSPDVQQLMNRVQQKMEEFKTLHSKIVEIRTDFSHAEDIRADLKAMYEEKEQLLKSIERSKQRISHRSNLLNEISLASRFRQVTESYNDLVFQQDEQRNALINAEQRAQRLRRVLNEAMKEREIMDPTKLTQKFKQEIDVNRYLVDEKLKTDKEHLKHGIELVNKILSTANVNQDDIKNMTKQIDDLNQEIKELMLERDKNDQDEEDKLSIYRHQSAGVLRKKAAVADELNSLRQELSYLEDAVSQKKTEIMQKTGNEEFITSVQFKKYVNKMRTKSNTYKKKKLELDTLTSEMNILSRTVDILDKNWEDLKEQLVSAGRGVIENEDVRLGTAERPKTAKPHNTNLVELKNMVKELSDEVVTKRNEIDQLAGQVQETSHKRRNENESILEKKKRIKDFKENIENQKNDLNKEIRALKKNLTEIELKKDRLSRDIQRYTWFQGIVNKPNAERELMNTFDKQKHEALVEVERINTSLKNFGSLSDPAEQIVMWKSLIQLYTLKLELLKNKKGSELPLGDTQPELL
;
A
#
# COMPACT_ATOMS: atom_id res chain seq x y z
N MET A 1 -16.16 36.41 22.38
CA MET A 1 -15.27 36.65 23.54
C MET A 1 -16.04 37.00 24.83
N SER A 2 -17.36 37.24 24.79
CA SER A 2 -18.16 37.52 26.01
C SER A 2 -18.85 36.30 26.63
N SER A 3 -18.88 35.12 25.97
CA SER A 3 -19.67 33.97 26.45
C SER A 3 -19.16 33.41 27.77
N ALA A 4 -17.85 33.17 27.91
CA ALA A 4 -17.27 32.60 29.13
C ALA A 4 -17.36 33.56 30.33
N ILE A 5 -17.22 34.87 30.09
CA ILE A 5 -17.38 35.90 31.12
C ILE A 5 -18.85 35.98 31.57
N LEU A 6 -19.80 35.94 30.63
CA LEU A 6 -21.23 35.97 30.94
C LEU A 6 -21.67 34.69 31.67
N GLU A 7 -21.19 33.53 31.23
CA GLU A 7 -21.46 32.24 31.86
C GLU A 7 -20.88 32.20 33.29
N GLY A 8 -19.64 32.64 33.48
CA GLY A 8 -18.99 32.69 34.79
C GLY A 8 -19.62 33.70 35.76
N LEU A 9 -20.05 34.87 35.30
CA LEU A 9 -20.74 35.88 36.13
C LEU A 9 -22.21 35.53 36.41
N ASN A 10 -22.83 34.70 35.57
CA ASN A 10 -24.21 34.22 35.75
C ASN A 10 -24.28 32.92 36.55
N SER A 11 -23.19 32.15 36.63
CA SER A 11 -23.08 30.98 37.50
C SER A 11 -22.89 31.34 38.97
N ASP A 12 -23.18 30.39 39.87
CA ASP A 12 -22.90 30.52 41.31
C ASP A 12 -21.41 30.83 41.53
N PRO A 13 -21.05 31.83 42.37
CA PRO A 13 -21.85 32.52 43.39
C PRO A 13 -22.25 33.97 43.07
N PHE A 14 -22.01 34.47 41.85
CA PHE A 14 -22.27 35.87 41.51
C PHE A 14 -23.71 36.14 41.07
N ASN A 15 -24.35 35.19 40.37
CA ASN A 15 -25.78 35.23 39.97
C ASN A 15 -26.26 36.59 39.42
N LEU A 16 -25.40 37.28 38.66
CA LEU A 16 -25.66 38.66 38.21
C LEU A 16 -26.66 38.76 37.05
N ASN A 17 -27.11 37.63 36.48
CA ASN A 17 -28.08 37.53 35.38
C ASN A 17 -27.84 38.57 34.26
N MET A 18 -26.57 38.75 33.89
CA MET A 18 -26.12 39.76 32.94
C MET A 18 -26.38 39.31 31.51
N THR A 19 -26.90 40.23 30.70
CA THR A 19 -26.94 40.12 29.23
C THR A 19 -25.70 40.77 28.61
N PRO A 20 -25.31 40.41 27.37
CA PRO A 20 -24.15 41.00 26.68
C PRO A 20 -24.16 42.53 26.65
N LEU A 21 -25.35 43.11 26.47
CA LEU A 21 -25.57 44.57 26.46
C LEU A 21 -25.40 45.21 27.86
N SER A 22 -25.76 44.48 28.91
CA SER A 22 -25.56 44.92 30.30
C SER A 22 -24.07 44.91 30.68
N LEU A 23 -23.31 43.92 30.21
CA LEU A 23 -21.86 43.84 30.42
C LEU A 23 -21.12 44.96 29.67
N GLU A 24 -21.51 45.26 28.43
CA GLU A 24 -20.91 46.35 27.65
C GLU A 24 -21.25 47.75 28.18
N SER A 25 -22.37 47.92 28.87
CA SER A 25 -22.78 49.22 29.44
C SER A 25 -22.23 49.49 30.84
N MET A 26 -21.44 48.58 31.43
CA MET A 26 -20.83 48.79 32.74
C MET A 26 -19.81 49.93 32.72
N SER A 27 -19.82 50.73 33.79
CA SER A 27 -18.79 51.75 34.04
C SER A 27 -17.48 51.10 34.49
N ASN A 28 -16.35 51.74 34.17
CA ASN A 28 -15.01 51.23 34.48
C ASN A 28 -14.82 50.94 35.98
N GLN A 29 -15.36 51.77 36.86
CA GLN A 29 -15.32 51.53 38.32
C GLN A 29 -16.12 50.29 38.74
N LYS A 30 -17.30 50.07 38.14
CA LYS A 30 -18.13 48.90 38.43
C LYS A 30 -17.46 47.61 37.89
N LEU A 31 -16.77 47.72 36.76
CA LEU A 31 -16.00 46.61 36.18
C LEU A 31 -14.77 46.26 37.02
N LEU A 32 -14.08 47.26 37.56
CA LEU A 32 -12.99 47.06 38.52
C LEU A 32 -13.51 46.38 39.80
N GLN A 33 -14.68 46.78 40.29
CA GLN A 33 -15.31 46.14 41.45
C GLN A 33 -15.63 44.68 41.17
N THR A 34 -16.23 44.36 40.02
CA THR A 34 -16.47 42.96 39.65
C THR A 34 -15.19 42.14 39.54
N LEU A 35 -14.09 42.72 39.04
CA LEU A 35 -12.80 42.02 39.02
C LEU A 35 -12.25 41.81 40.44
N SER A 36 -12.37 42.81 41.32
CA SER A 36 -11.97 42.69 42.72
C SER A 36 -12.80 41.62 43.44
N ASP A 37 -14.11 41.60 43.26
CA ASP A 37 -15.01 40.60 43.85
C ASP A 37 -14.69 39.19 43.36
N VAL A 38 -14.39 39.03 42.07
CA VAL A 38 -13.96 37.75 41.48
C VAL A 38 -12.62 37.29 42.05
N LEU A 39 -11.64 38.19 42.19
CA LEU A 39 -10.34 37.86 42.78
C LEU A 39 -10.45 37.51 44.27
N VAL A 40 -11.25 38.27 45.03
CA VAL A 40 -11.52 38.01 46.45
C VAL A 40 -12.20 36.66 46.64
N TRP A 41 -13.15 36.32 45.77
CA TRP A 41 -13.81 35.01 45.78
C TRP A 41 -12.84 33.86 45.55
N ILE A 42 -11.92 33.97 44.59
CA ILE A 42 -10.90 32.95 44.34
C ILE A 42 -9.91 32.86 45.52
N GLN A 43 -9.63 33.99 46.17
CA GLN A 43 -8.72 34.08 47.31
C GLN A 43 -9.34 33.64 48.65
N GLY A 44 -10.67 33.64 48.78
CA GLY A 44 -11.37 33.36 50.03
C GLY A 44 -11.13 34.42 51.11
N THR A 45 -10.87 35.67 50.72
CA THR A 45 -10.60 36.81 51.62
C THR A 45 -11.86 37.65 51.87
N GLU A 46 -11.82 38.60 52.82
CA GLU A 46 -12.95 39.52 53.08
C GLU A 46 -13.24 40.44 51.88
N SER A 47 -14.52 40.78 51.68
CA SER A 47 -14.96 41.67 50.60
C SER A 47 -14.37 43.06 50.75
N VAL A 48 -13.68 43.54 49.72
CA VAL A 48 -13.09 44.88 49.67
C VAL A 48 -13.86 45.75 48.69
N ASP A 49 -14.40 46.87 49.17
CA ASP A 49 -14.97 47.92 48.34
C ASP A 49 -13.84 48.84 47.84
N ILE A 50 -13.74 49.02 46.53
CA ILE A 50 -12.70 49.84 45.90
C ILE A 50 -12.85 51.32 46.27
N ARG A 51 -14.03 51.75 46.75
CA ARG A 51 -14.26 53.15 47.15
C ARG A 51 -13.58 53.53 48.46
N SER A 52 -13.17 52.57 49.29
CA SER A 52 -12.48 52.84 50.56
C SER A 52 -10.95 52.77 50.47
N GLU A 53 -10.39 52.30 49.35
CA GLU A 53 -8.94 52.20 49.12
C GLU A 53 -8.44 53.33 48.21
N SER A 54 -7.14 53.67 48.29
CA SER A 54 -6.54 54.51 47.26
C SER A 54 -6.38 53.72 45.95
N PRO A 55 -6.50 54.37 44.76
CA PRO A 55 -6.37 53.68 43.48
C PRO A 55 -5.03 52.92 43.32
N GLU A 56 -3.96 53.44 43.92
CA GLU A 56 -2.63 52.82 43.92
C GLU A 56 -2.59 51.55 44.78
N GLU A 57 -3.19 51.56 45.97
CA GLU A 57 -3.27 50.39 46.85
C GLU A 57 -4.11 49.28 46.22
N THR A 58 -5.26 49.61 45.60
CA THR A 58 -6.10 48.65 44.88
C THR A 58 -5.36 48.01 43.70
N ALA A 59 -4.60 48.80 42.93
CA ALA A 59 -3.82 48.26 41.82
C ALA A 59 -2.68 47.35 42.30
N ILE A 60 -1.97 47.71 43.39
CA ILE A 60 -0.96 46.85 44.00
C ILE A 60 -1.58 45.53 44.46
N ARG A 61 -2.76 45.56 45.08
CA ARG A 61 -3.49 44.36 45.51
C ARG A 61 -3.89 43.47 44.33
N ILE A 62 -4.49 44.04 43.29
CA ILE A 62 -4.89 43.30 42.09
C ILE A 62 -3.66 42.72 41.37
N LEU A 63 -2.59 43.49 41.22
CA LEU A 63 -1.35 43.02 40.59
C LEU A 63 -0.67 41.91 41.40
N ASN A 64 -0.68 42.00 42.73
CA ASN A 64 -0.19 40.94 43.60
C ASN A 64 -1.05 39.67 43.51
N ALA A 65 -2.38 39.81 43.44
CA ALA A 65 -3.30 38.71 43.21
C ALA A 65 -3.03 38.03 41.85
N LEU A 66 -2.89 38.81 40.78
CA LEU A 66 -2.56 38.31 39.43
C LEU A 66 -1.17 37.66 39.38
N ARG A 67 -0.21 38.15 40.16
CA ARG A 67 1.13 37.55 40.30
C ARG A 67 1.05 36.16 40.96
N ILE A 68 0.23 36.02 42.00
CA ILE A 68 -0.01 34.73 42.67
C ILE A 68 -0.67 33.74 41.70
N LEU A 69 -1.67 34.22 40.94
CA LEU A 69 -2.34 33.45 39.90
C LEU A 69 -1.41 33.12 38.71
N LYS A 70 -0.28 33.82 38.57
CA LYS A 70 0.63 33.82 37.41
C LYS A 70 -0.08 34.12 36.09
N TYR A 71 -0.89 35.17 36.09
CA TYR A 71 -1.41 35.73 34.85
C TYR A 71 -0.23 36.24 33.98
N PRO A 72 -0.14 35.88 32.68
CA PRO A 72 0.95 36.33 31.82
C PRO A 72 0.79 37.82 31.47
N PRO A 73 1.69 38.72 31.94
CA PRO A 73 1.62 40.11 31.55
C PRO A 73 2.06 40.30 30.08
N PRO A 74 1.71 41.43 29.44
CA PRO A 74 2.24 41.82 28.14
C PRO A 74 3.77 41.82 28.11
N ARG A 75 4.36 41.37 26.98
CA ARG A 75 5.81 41.13 26.86
C ARG A 75 6.65 42.40 26.67
N ASP A 76 6.04 43.48 26.18
CA ASP A 76 6.73 44.76 25.93
C ASP A 76 6.68 45.67 27.17
N VAL A 77 7.81 46.31 27.51
CA VAL A 77 7.95 47.15 28.72
C VAL A 77 7.01 48.37 28.67
N GLU A 78 6.85 48.99 27.51
CA GLU A 78 5.92 50.11 27.30
C GLU A 78 4.45 49.68 27.40
N GLN A 79 4.11 48.51 26.84
CA GLN A 79 2.77 47.93 26.98
C GLN A 79 2.48 47.46 28.40
N MET A 80 3.50 47.06 29.17
CA MET A 80 3.34 46.72 30.59
C MET A 80 3.01 47.98 31.42
N GLN A 81 3.64 49.11 31.13
CA GLN A 81 3.32 50.38 31.79
C GLN A 81 1.91 50.86 31.42
N ALA A 82 1.54 50.81 30.14
CA ALA A 82 0.19 51.10 29.67
C ALA A 82 -0.84 50.16 30.31
N TRP A 83 -0.58 48.85 30.36
CA TRP A 83 -1.47 47.86 30.97
C TRP A 83 -1.68 48.08 32.48
N ARG A 84 -0.64 48.53 33.21
CA ARG A 84 -0.78 48.91 34.62
C ARG A 84 -1.67 50.14 34.80
N LEU A 85 -1.52 51.14 33.92
CA LEU A 85 -2.40 52.31 33.88
C LEU A 85 -3.83 51.92 33.49
N ASP A 86 -4.00 50.97 32.57
CA ASP A 86 -5.31 50.48 32.14
C ASP A 86 -6.04 49.70 33.25
N ILE A 87 -5.31 49.00 34.12
CA ILE A 87 -5.86 48.37 35.32
C ILE A 87 -6.24 49.43 36.36
N LEU A 88 -5.42 50.47 36.54
CA LEU A 88 -5.72 51.59 37.45
C LEU A 88 -7.00 52.34 37.05
N GLU A 89 -7.21 52.57 35.75
CA GLU A 89 -8.37 53.28 35.21
C GLU A 89 -9.60 52.38 34.96
N GLY A 90 -9.42 51.07 35.04
CA GLY A 90 -10.48 50.06 34.88
C GLY A 90 -10.94 49.88 33.42
N HIS A 91 -10.02 49.96 32.46
CA HIS A 91 -10.36 49.84 31.04
C HIS A 91 -10.74 48.41 30.65
N LYS A 92 -11.78 48.32 29.81
CA LYS A 92 -12.34 47.04 29.31
C LYS A 92 -11.29 46.18 28.58
N GLN A 93 -10.34 46.82 27.91
CA GLN A 93 -9.27 46.15 27.16
C GLN A 93 -8.32 45.34 28.06
N ALA A 94 -8.12 45.78 29.31
CA ALA A 94 -7.27 45.07 30.27
C ALA A 94 -8.07 44.08 31.13
N ILE A 95 -9.30 44.43 31.53
CA ILE A 95 -10.09 43.60 32.46
C ILE A 95 -10.73 42.39 31.78
N TYR A 96 -11.25 42.51 30.55
CA TYR A 96 -11.92 41.38 29.89
C TYR A 96 -11.00 40.18 29.65
N PRO A 97 -9.76 40.33 29.17
CA PRO A 97 -8.83 39.20 29.05
C PRO A 97 -8.48 38.56 30.40
N ILE A 98 -8.46 39.33 31.48
CA ILE A 98 -8.21 38.81 32.83
C ILE A 98 -9.41 37.98 33.31
N LEU A 99 -10.63 38.50 33.15
CA LEU A 99 -11.84 37.77 33.52
C LEU A 99 -12.04 36.52 32.66
N GLU A 100 -11.83 36.60 31.35
CA GLU A 100 -11.91 35.44 30.45
C GLU A 100 -10.91 34.35 30.85
N TRP A 101 -9.68 34.74 31.19
CA TRP A 101 -8.67 33.80 31.66
C TRP A 101 -9.03 33.17 33.01
N ILE A 102 -9.60 33.95 33.92
CA ILE A 102 -10.04 33.45 35.22
C ILE A 102 -11.19 32.44 35.08
N PHE A 103 -12.19 32.75 34.25
CA PHE A 103 -13.38 31.92 34.08
C PHE A 103 -13.13 30.67 33.23
N HIS A 104 -12.04 30.61 32.46
CA HIS A 104 -11.69 29.41 31.69
C HIS A 104 -11.27 28.23 32.59
N ASP A 105 -10.51 28.49 33.66
CA ASP A 105 -9.87 27.46 34.50
C ASP A 105 -10.02 27.76 36.02
N ILE A 106 -11.25 27.96 36.50
CA ILE A 106 -11.53 28.39 37.89
C ILE A 106 -10.94 27.43 38.93
N ASP A 107 -11.13 26.12 38.78
CA ASP A 107 -10.73 25.13 39.78
C ASP A 107 -9.21 25.07 39.95
N ARG A 108 -8.49 25.14 38.83
CA ARG A 108 -7.03 25.20 38.81
C ARG A 108 -6.51 26.48 39.49
N LEU A 109 -7.20 27.60 39.31
CA LEU A 109 -6.83 28.87 39.95
C LEU A 109 -7.11 28.86 41.45
N LYS A 110 -8.21 28.24 41.90
CA LYS A 110 -8.50 28.03 43.33
C LYS A 110 -7.44 27.15 43.99
N GLU A 111 -7.08 26.02 43.38
CA GLU A 111 -5.98 25.18 43.88
C GLU A 111 -4.66 25.95 43.95
N ARG A 112 -4.40 26.80 42.96
CA ARG A 112 -3.18 27.61 42.92
C ARG A 112 -3.12 28.64 44.03
N VAL A 113 -4.21 29.35 44.30
CA VAL A 113 -4.29 30.30 45.43
C VAL A 113 -4.13 29.54 46.74
N TYR A 114 -4.83 28.43 46.91
CA TYR A 114 -4.71 27.59 48.10
C TYR A 114 -3.25 27.19 48.34
N LEU A 115 -2.55 26.72 47.31
CA LEU A 115 -1.14 26.37 47.38
C LEU A 115 -0.24 27.59 47.63
N ALA A 116 -0.56 28.76 47.06
CA ALA A 116 0.23 29.96 47.25
C ALA A 116 0.26 30.41 48.71
N ASN A 117 -0.86 30.31 49.43
CA ASN A 117 -0.91 30.67 50.86
C ASN A 117 0.10 29.89 51.72
N TYR A 118 0.49 28.68 51.30
CA TYR A 118 1.43 27.83 52.04
C TYR A 118 2.82 27.75 51.39
N LEU A 119 2.98 28.15 50.13
CA LEU A 119 4.21 27.99 49.35
C LEU A 119 4.86 29.31 48.92
N THR A 120 4.28 30.47 49.22
CA THR A 120 4.96 31.76 49.03
C THR A 120 6.06 31.91 50.07
N GLN A 121 7.31 32.00 49.59
CA GLN A 121 8.45 32.30 50.44
C GLN A 121 8.40 33.78 50.85
N ILE A 122 8.72 34.04 52.11
CA ILE A 122 8.95 35.39 52.61
C ILE A 122 10.39 35.73 52.21
N ASP A 123 10.55 36.66 51.28
CA ASP A 123 11.87 37.12 50.84
C ASP A 123 12.50 37.97 51.95
N VAL A 124 13.36 37.37 52.77
CA VAL A 124 14.16 38.08 53.78
C VAL A 124 15.38 38.70 53.10
N PRO A 125 15.55 40.05 53.14
CA PRO A 125 16.70 40.72 52.52
C PRO A 125 18.03 40.16 53.01
N VAL A 126 19.02 40.07 52.11
CA VAL A 126 20.33 39.45 52.36
C VAL A 126 21.07 40.09 53.55
N GLU A 127 20.79 41.36 53.85
CA GLU A 127 21.35 42.12 54.97
C GLU A 127 20.88 41.62 56.35
N GLU A 128 19.71 40.99 56.43
CA GLU A 128 19.09 40.47 57.66
C GLU A 128 19.23 38.94 57.79
N GLN A 129 19.98 38.30 56.88
CA GLN A 129 20.20 36.87 56.86
C GLN A 129 21.34 36.47 57.81
N SER A 130 21.03 36.38 59.10
CA SER A 130 21.90 35.73 60.09
C SER A 130 21.96 34.20 59.83
N PRO A 131 23.01 33.48 60.30
CA PRO A 131 23.11 32.03 60.11
C PRO A 131 21.93 31.25 60.71
N ASP A 132 21.30 31.77 61.78
CA ASP A 132 20.12 31.16 62.40
C ASP A 132 18.87 31.35 61.53
N VAL A 133 18.72 32.52 60.89
CA VAL A 133 17.63 32.81 59.94
C VAL A 133 17.76 31.91 58.70
N GLN A 134 18.98 31.69 58.20
CA GLN A 134 19.22 30.75 57.09
C GLN A 134 18.85 29.31 57.45
N GLN A 135 19.18 28.85 58.66
CA GLN A 135 18.75 27.53 59.14
C GLN A 135 17.22 27.42 59.23
N LEU A 136 16.55 28.48 59.69
CA LEU A 136 15.09 28.50 59.78
C LEU A 136 14.44 28.50 58.38
N MET A 137 14.97 29.28 57.44
CA MET A 137 14.52 29.27 56.04
C MET A 137 14.66 27.88 55.41
N ASN A 138 15.77 27.18 55.67
CA ASN A 138 15.98 25.80 55.20
C ASN A 138 14.97 24.82 55.82
N ARG A 139 14.67 24.94 57.13
CA ARG A 139 13.64 24.11 57.79
C ARG A 139 12.25 24.37 57.23
N VAL A 140 11.90 25.63 56.96
CA VAL A 140 10.63 26.01 56.34
C VAL A 140 10.54 25.44 54.92
N GLN A 141 11.61 25.52 54.14
CA GLN A 141 11.67 24.93 52.81
C GLN A 141 11.47 23.40 52.84
N GLN A 142 12.12 22.71 53.77
CA GLN A 142 11.92 21.27 53.95
C GLN A 142 10.46 20.93 54.27
N LYS A 143 9.81 21.71 55.15
CA LYS A 143 8.38 21.54 55.47
C LYS A 143 7.46 21.87 54.29
N MET A 144 7.81 22.85 53.47
CA MET A 144 7.09 23.13 52.22
C MET A 144 7.20 21.97 51.21
N GLU A 145 8.35 21.31 51.13
CA GLU A 145 8.54 20.12 50.28
C GLU A 145 7.74 18.92 50.81
N GLU A 146 7.77 18.66 52.12
CA GLU A 146 6.92 17.63 52.75
C GLU A 146 5.44 17.89 52.44
N PHE A 147 4.97 19.14 52.58
CA PHE A 147 3.60 19.54 52.25
C PHE A 147 3.24 19.26 50.80
N LYS A 148 4.10 19.60 49.83
CA LYS A 148 3.86 19.30 48.39
C LYS A 148 3.66 17.80 48.16
N THR A 149 4.49 16.96 48.76
CA THR A 149 4.39 15.51 48.59
C THR A 149 3.11 14.94 49.21
N LEU A 150 2.70 15.41 50.38
CA LEU A 150 1.47 14.99 51.04
C LEU A 150 0.23 15.48 50.29
N HIS A 151 0.22 16.75 49.87
CA HIS A 151 -0.87 17.31 49.10
C HIS A 151 -1.07 16.58 47.76
N SER A 152 0.02 16.27 47.04
CA SER A 152 -0.05 15.49 45.79
C SER A 152 -0.70 14.13 46.02
N LYS A 153 -0.28 13.40 47.07
CA LYS A 153 -0.86 12.10 47.43
C LYS A 153 -2.34 12.20 47.78
N ILE A 154 -2.76 13.26 48.47
CA ILE A 154 -4.16 13.47 48.83
C ILE A 154 -5.01 13.75 47.59
N VAL A 155 -4.51 14.54 46.64
CA VAL A 155 -5.20 14.82 45.37
C VAL A 155 -5.38 13.53 44.57
N GLU A 156 -4.34 12.71 44.46
CA GLU A 156 -4.41 11.38 43.80
C GLU A 156 -5.46 10.47 44.46
N ILE A 157 -5.45 10.37 45.79
CA ILE A 157 -6.44 9.56 46.52
C ILE A 157 -7.86 10.11 46.33
N ARG A 158 -8.04 11.44 46.27
CA ARG A 158 -9.35 12.06 46.04
C ARG A 158 -9.87 11.76 44.64
N THR A 159 -9.01 11.76 43.63
CA THR A 159 -9.40 11.31 42.28
C THR A 159 -9.79 9.84 42.30
N ASP A 160 -9.02 8.97 42.96
CA ASP A 160 -9.34 7.55 43.07
C ASP A 160 -10.67 7.31 43.81
N PHE A 161 -10.96 8.10 44.83
CA PHE A 161 -12.24 8.05 45.55
C PHE A 161 -13.42 8.41 44.66
N SER A 162 -13.30 9.44 43.81
CA SER A 162 -14.34 9.81 42.83
C SER A 162 -14.62 8.67 41.86
N HIS A 163 -13.57 8.03 41.32
CA HIS A 163 -13.73 6.86 40.45
C HIS A 163 -14.39 5.69 41.20
N ALA A 164 -14.07 5.50 42.49
CA ALA A 164 -14.70 4.48 43.32
C ALA A 164 -16.19 4.78 43.57
N GLU A 165 -16.59 6.05 43.70
CA GLU A 165 -18.00 6.45 43.78
C GLU A 165 -18.75 6.17 42.48
N ASP A 166 -18.16 6.45 41.33
CA ASP A 166 -18.74 6.14 40.02
C ASP A 166 -18.93 4.62 39.85
N ILE A 167 -17.91 3.83 40.20
CA ILE A 167 -18.01 2.35 40.19
C ILE A 167 -19.10 1.89 41.15
N ARG A 168 -19.24 2.51 42.32
CA ARG A 168 -20.30 2.17 43.28
C ARG A 168 -21.69 2.51 42.75
N ALA A 169 -21.84 3.62 42.04
CA ALA A 169 -23.08 4.01 41.39
C ALA A 169 -23.45 3.04 40.26
N ASP A 170 -22.49 2.67 39.42
CA ASP A 170 -22.66 1.67 38.36
C ASP A 170 -23.01 0.29 38.92
N LEU A 171 -22.30 -0.18 39.95
CA LEU A 171 -22.66 -1.42 40.65
C LEU A 171 -24.08 -1.37 41.19
N LYS A 172 -24.53 -0.25 41.76
CA LYS A 172 -25.90 -0.08 42.22
C LYS A 172 -26.89 -0.19 41.06
N ALA A 173 -26.63 0.46 39.93
CA ALA A 173 -27.45 0.35 38.72
C ALA A 173 -27.50 -1.10 38.20
N MET A 174 -26.37 -1.81 38.14
CA MET A 174 -26.31 -3.22 37.77
C MET A 174 -27.09 -4.12 38.74
N TYR A 175 -27.08 -3.83 40.05
CA TYR A 175 -27.89 -4.56 41.02
C TYR A 175 -29.38 -4.33 40.80
N GLU A 176 -29.79 -3.10 40.50
CA GLU A 176 -31.18 -2.76 40.19
C GLU A 176 -31.64 -3.44 38.89
N GLU A 177 -30.83 -3.42 37.83
CA GLU A 177 -31.09 -4.15 36.57
C GLU A 177 -31.20 -5.65 36.80
N LYS A 178 -30.29 -6.23 37.59
CA LYS A 178 -30.34 -7.65 37.95
C LYS A 178 -31.64 -7.99 38.67
N GLU A 179 -32.08 -7.15 39.62
CA GLU A 179 -33.34 -7.36 40.33
C GLU A 179 -34.55 -7.27 39.39
N GLN A 180 -34.56 -6.31 38.46
CA GLN A 180 -35.58 -6.19 37.43
C GLN A 180 -35.62 -7.41 36.51
N LEU A 181 -34.46 -7.90 36.06
CA LEU A 181 -34.34 -9.12 35.25
C LEU A 181 -34.81 -10.35 36.02
N LEU A 182 -34.46 -10.50 37.30
CA LEU A 182 -34.95 -11.58 38.15
C LEU A 182 -36.47 -11.55 38.29
N LYS A 183 -37.07 -10.38 38.56
CA LYS A 183 -38.53 -10.21 38.59
C LYS A 183 -39.17 -10.57 37.24
N SER A 184 -38.56 -10.19 36.12
CA SER A 184 -39.04 -10.53 34.78
C SER A 184 -38.95 -12.04 34.49
N ILE A 185 -37.87 -12.69 34.93
CA ILE A 185 -37.69 -14.14 34.85
C ILE A 185 -38.73 -14.85 35.72
N GLU A 186 -39.00 -14.38 36.94
CA GLU A 186 -40.03 -14.95 37.82
C GLU A 186 -41.42 -14.84 37.19
N ARG A 187 -41.80 -13.66 36.68
CA ARG A 187 -43.05 -13.47 35.92
C ARG A 187 -43.13 -14.40 34.72
N SER A 188 -42.02 -14.63 34.02
CA SER A 188 -41.97 -15.54 32.88
C SER A 188 -42.07 -17.01 33.30
N LYS A 189 -41.42 -17.42 34.40
CA LYS A 189 -41.55 -18.75 34.98
C LYS A 189 -42.98 -19.02 35.45
N GLN A 190 -43.62 -18.06 36.11
CA GLN A 190 -45.02 -18.15 36.54
C GLN A 190 -45.98 -18.32 35.35
N ARG A 191 -45.72 -17.68 34.20
CA ARG A 191 -46.54 -17.86 32.99
C ARG A 191 -46.44 -19.27 32.38
N ILE A 192 -45.34 -19.98 32.61
CA ILE A 192 -45.05 -21.27 31.94
C ILE A 192 -45.18 -22.46 32.93
N SER A 193 -45.36 -22.22 34.22
CA SER A 193 -45.43 -23.25 35.27
C SER A 193 -46.56 -24.28 35.12
N HIS A 194 -47.57 -23.98 34.30
CA HIS A 194 -48.71 -24.88 34.06
C HIS A 194 -48.45 -25.96 33.00
N ARG A 195 -47.30 -25.96 32.31
CA ARG A 195 -46.96 -26.94 31.26
C ARG A 195 -46.26 -28.18 31.84
N SER A 196 -46.66 -29.38 31.40
CA SER A 196 -45.96 -30.62 31.72
C SER A 196 -44.62 -30.69 30.96
N ASN A 197 -43.62 -31.40 31.50
CA ASN A 197 -42.26 -31.52 30.93
C ASN A 197 -41.49 -30.19 30.74
N LEU A 198 -41.81 -29.15 31.53
CA LEU A 198 -41.20 -27.82 31.48
C LEU A 198 -39.66 -27.79 31.43
N LEU A 199 -38.99 -28.62 32.24
CA LEU A 199 -37.53 -28.63 32.30
C LEU A 199 -36.87 -29.13 31.00
N ASN A 200 -37.50 -30.10 30.33
CA ASN A 200 -37.02 -30.62 29.06
C ASN A 200 -37.30 -29.62 27.92
N GLU A 201 -38.45 -28.94 27.94
CA GLU A 201 -38.75 -27.90 26.96
C GLU A 201 -37.83 -26.68 27.10
N ILE A 202 -37.53 -26.24 28.32
CA ILE A 202 -36.58 -25.14 28.57
C ILE A 202 -35.16 -25.52 28.14
N SER A 203 -34.71 -26.75 28.40
CA SER A 203 -33.37 -27.18 27.99
C SER A 203 -33.24 -27.28 26.47
N LEU A 204 -34.28 -27.77 25.78
CA LEU A 204 -34.34 -27.77 24.32
C LEU A 204 -34.39 -26.34 23.76
N ALA A 205 -35.16 -25.43 24.34
CA ALA A 205 -35.22 -24.03 23.94
C ALA A 205 -33.88 -23.30 24.16
N SER A 206 -33.19 -23.57 25.28
CA SER A 206 -31.86 -23.04 25.56
C SER A 206 -30.84 -23.53 24.53
N ARG A 207 -30.88 -24.82 24.18
CA ARG A 207 -30.01 -25.40 23.15
C ARG A 207 -30.32 -24.83 21.78
N PHE A 208 -31.60 -24.68 21.43
CA PHE A 208 -32.01 -24.05 20.18
C PHE A 208 -31.50 -22.61 20.10
N ARG A 209 -31.71 -21.81 21.15
CA ARG A 209 -31.19 -20.43 21.25
C ARG A 209 -29.67 -20.37 21.06
N GLN A 210 -28.91 -21.22 21.75
CA GLN A 210 -27.45 -21.26 21.62
C GLN A 210 -27.00 -21.61 20.19
N VAL A 211 -27.68 -22.56 19.54
CA VAL A 211 -27.41 -22.91 18.14
C VAL A 211 -27.79 -21.75 17.21
N THR A 212 -28.89 -21.04 17.46
CA THR A 212 -29.31 -19.87 16.67
C THR A 212 -28.34 -18.70 16.84
N GLU A 213 -27.91 -18.39 18.05
CA GLU A 213 -26.89 -17.35 18.31
C GLU A 213 -25.58 -17.70 17.60
N SER A 214 -25.08 -18.93 17.77
CA SER A 214 -23.88 -19.38 17.07
C SER A 214 -24.02 -19.38 15.54
N TYR A 215 -25.20 -19.72 15.01
CA TYR A 215 -25.49 -19.62 13.58
C TYR A 215 -25.47 -18.16 13.11
N ASN A 216 -26.11 -17.25 13.84
CA ASN A 216 -26.11 -15.82 13.52
C ASN A 216 -24.70 -15.22 13.56
N ASP A 217 -23.88 -15.60 14.54
CA ASP A 217 -22.48 -15.19 14.61
C ASP A 217 -21.67 -15.68 13.41
N LEU A 218 -21.88 -16.94 13.00
CA LEU A 218 -21.25 -17.49 11.80
C LEU A 218 -21.71 -16.80 10.52
N VAL A 219 -22.99 -16.47 10.40
CA VAL A 219 -23.54 -15.71 9.26
C VAL A 219 -22.94 -14.30 9.24
N PHE A 220 -22.87 -13.63 10.39
CA PHE A 220 -22.24 -12.31 10.50
C PHE A 220 -20.77 -12.34 10.09
N GLN A 221 -20.00 -13.32 10.58
CA GLN A 221 -18.61 -13.53 10.18
C GLN A 221 -18.47 -13.85 8.69
N GLN A 222 -19.39 -14.66 8.14
CA GLN A 222 -19.40 -14.98 6.71
C GLN A 222 -19.61 -13.72 5.86
N ASP A 223 -20.56 -12.87 6.24
CA ASP A 223 -20.84 -11.62 5.55
C ASP A 223 -19.68 -10.63 5.68
N GLU A 224 -19.07 -10.53 6.87
CA GLU A 224 -17.86 -9.70 7.09
C GLU A 224 -16.69 -10.18 6.22
N GLN A 225 -16.41 -11.48 6.20
CA GLN A 225 -15.35 -12.07 5.36
C GLN A 225 -15.65 -11.90 3.87
N ARG A 226 -16.91 -12.07 3.45
CA ARG A 226 -17.33 -11.87 2.06
C ARG A 226 -17.14 -10.41 1.64
N ASN A 227 -17.52 -9.46 2.49
CA ASN A 227 -17.31 -8.03 2.24
C ASN A 227 -15.81 -7.69 2.21
N ALA A 228 -15.00 -8.27 3.10
CA ALA A 228 -13.56 -8.10 3.10
C ALA A 228 -12.91 -8.64 1.80
N LEU A 229 -13.36 -9.81 1.33
CA LEU A 229 -12.91 -10.40 0.06
C LEU A 229 -13.26 -9.49 -1.12
N ILE A 230 -14.52 -9.06 -1.22
CA ILE A 230 -14.99 -8.15 -2.28
C ILE A 230 -14.16 -6.85 -2.27
N ASN A 231 -13.90 -6.27 -1.11
CA ASN A 231 -13.07 -5.06 -0.98
C ASN A 231 -11.61 -5.30 -1.43
N ALA A 232 -11.03 -6.45 -1.10
CA ALA A 232 -9.70 -6.82 -1.52
C ALA A 232 -9.62 -7.06 -3.03
N GLU A 233 -10.61 -7.73 -3.62
CA GLU A 233 -10.73 -7.96 -5.07
C GLU A 233 -10.86 -6.63 -5.82
N GLN A 234 -11.76 -5.74 -5.38
CA GLN A 234 -11.91 -4.39 -5.96
C GLN A 234 -10.62 -3.57 -5.85
N ARG A 235 -9.89 -3.68 -4.73
CA ARG A 235 -8.58 -3.02 -4.56
C ARG A 235 -7.55 -3.57 -5.54
N ALA A 236 -7.48 -4.89 -5.69
CA ALA A 236 -6.58 -5.53 -6.65
C ALA A 236 -6.92 -5.14 -8.10
N GLN A 237 -8.20 -5.08 -8.45
CA GLN A 237 -8.66 -4.65 -9.78
C GLN A 237 -8.29 -3.18 -10.05
N ARG A 238 -8.49 -2.28 -9.08
CA ARG A 238 -8.04 -0.88 -9.19
C ARG A 238 -6.53 -0.78 -9.40
N LEU A 239 -5.72 -1.52 -8.64
CA LEU A 239 -4.27 -1.53 -8.81
C LEU A 239 -3.85 -2.07 -10.19
N ARG A 240 -4.53 -3.10 -10.70
CA ARG A 240 -4.31 -3.60 -12.06
C ARG A 240 -4.66 -2.57 -13.12
N ARG A 241 -5.75 -1.82 -12.94
CA ARG A 241 -6.13 -0.73 -13.85
C ARG A 241 -5.08 0.38 -13.85
N VAL A 242 -4.65 0.85 -12.69
CA VAL A 242 -3.58 1.86 -12.57
C VAL A 242 -2.28 1.36 -13.22
N LEU A 243 -1.93 0.09 -13.02
CA LEU A 243 -0.75 -0.51 -13.66
C LEU A 243 -0.89 -0.56 -15.18
N ASN A 244 -2.05 -0.97 -15.70
CA ASN A 244 -2.32 -0.99 -17.14
C ASN A 244 -2.33 0.42 -17.75
N GLU A 245 -2.87 1.40 -17.04
CA GLU A 245 -2.88 2.81 -17.45
C GLU A 245 -1.45 3.36 -17.46
N ALA A 246 -0.67 3.17 -16.39
CA ALA A 246 0.74 3.52 -16.35
C ALA A 246 1.57 2.82 -17.46
N MET A 247 1.24 1.57 -17.81
CA MET A 247 1.87 0.86 -18.93
C MET A 247 1.50 1.46 -20.30
N LYS A 248 0.23 1.81 -20.52
CA LYS A 248 -0.23 2.48 -21.76
C LYS A 248 0.31 3.91 -21.86
N GLU A 249 0.44 4.60 -20.74
CA GLU A 249 0.96 5.97 -20.65
C GLU A 249 2.47 6.01 -20.84
N ARG A 250 3.21 4.96 -20.46
CA ARG A 250 4.63 4.82 -20.81
C ARG A 250 4.86 4.83 -22.32
N GLU A 251 3.90 4.36 -23.12
CA GLU A 251 3.97 4.41 -24.59
C GLU A 251 3.64 5.79 -25.15
N ILE A 252 2.97 6.68 -24.39
CA ILE A 252 2.57 8.03 -24.80
C ILE A 252 3.50 9.04 -24.11
N MET A 253 4.60 9.36 -24.79
CA MET A 253 5.75 10.10 -24.27
C MET A 253 5.54 11.62 -23.98
N ASP A 254 4.31 12.10 -23.73
CA ASP A 254 4.02 13.53 -23.50
C ASP A 254 3.56 13.81 -22.04
N PRO A 255 4.49 14.21 -21.14
CA PRO A 255 4.21 14.48 -19.73
C PRO A 255 3.16 15.56 -19.50
N THR A 256 3.01 16.50 -20.44
CA THR A 256 2.08 17.63 -20.34
C THR A 256 0.63 17.16 -20.45
N LYS A 257 0.35 16.30 -21.43
CA LYS A 257 -0.98 15.68 -21.61
C LYS A 257 -1.32 14.72 -20.47
N LEU A 258 -0.33 13.99 -19.97
CA LEU A 258 -0.48 13.12 -18.81
C LEU A 258 -0.88 13.92 -17.55
N THR A 259 -0.15 15.00 -17.28
CA THR A 259 -0.45 15.89 -16.14
C THR A 259 -1.84 16.52 -16.27
N GLN A 260 -2.27 16.87 -17.48
CA GLN A 260 -3.62 17.41 -17.71
C GLN A 260 -4.72 16.37 -17.45
N LYS A 261 -4.53 15.11 -17.87
CA LYS A 261 -5.46 14.02 -17.56
C LYS A 261 -5.56 13.76 -16.06
N PHE A 262 -4.44 13.67 -15.35
CA PHE A 262 -4.46 13.48 -13.89
C PHE A 262 -5.13 14.64 -13.17
N LYS A 263 -4.93 15.89 -13.60
CA LYS A 263 -5.67 17.04 -13.06
C LYS A 263 -7.18 16.88 -13.24
N GLN A 264 -7.63 16.53 -14.45
CA GLN A 264 -9.05 16.28 -14.72
C GLN A 264 -9.61 15.11 -13.88
N GLU A 265 -8.85 14.04 -13.71
CA GLU A 265 -9.28 12.90 -12.89
C GLU A 265 -9.33 13.24 -11.40
N ILE A 266 -8.36 14.02 -10.88
CA ILE A 266 -8.36 14.53 -9.52
C ILE A 266 -9.57 15.43 -9.29
N ASP A 267 -9.88 16.33 -10.22
CA ASP A 267 -11.03 17.23 -10.10
C ASP A 267 -12.37 16.45 -10.10
N VAL A 268 -12.49 15.43 -10.97
CA VAL A 268 -13.66 14.54 -10.99
C VAL A 268 -13.77 13.72 -9.70
N ASN A 269 -12.66 13.13 -9.23
CA ASN A 269 -12.64 12.35 -7.99
C ASN A 269 -12.93 13.22 -6.78
N ARG A 270 -12.47 14.48 -6.77
CA ARG A 270 -12.76 15.45 -5.71
C ARG A 270 -14.24 15.76 -5.64
N TYR A 271 -14.88 16.05 -6.78
CA TYR A 271 -16.34 16.22 -6.82
C TYR A 271 -17.10 14.98 -6.34
N LEU A 272 -16.66 13.78 -6.75
CA LEU A 272 -17.29 12.52 -6.33
C LEU A 272 -17.14 12.31 -4.81
N VAL A 273 -16.01 12.63 -4.20
CA VAL A 273 -15.76 12.42 -2.76
C VAL A 273 -16.41 13.50 -1.90
N ASP A 274 -16.18 14.78 -2.24
CA ASP A 274 -16.55 15.91 -1.39
C ASP A 274 -18.05 16.21 -1.44
N GLU A 275 -18.67 16.07 -2.63
CA GLU A 275 -20.08 16.37 -2.83
C GLU A 275 -20.92 15.08 -2.85
N LYS A 276 -20.76 14.21 -3.85
CA LYS A 276 -21.71 13.11 -4.11
C LYS A 276 -21.66 11.96 -3.10
N LEU A 277 -20.49 11.37 -2.85
CA LEU A 277 -20.37 10.23 -1.93
C LEU A 277 -20.65 10.62 -0.48
N LYS A 278 -20.36 11.86 -0.11
CA LYS A 278 -20.68 12.39 1.21
C LYS A 278 -22.19 12.46 1.41
N THR A 279 -22.92 13.06 0.47
CA THR A 279 -24.39 13.13 0.53
C THR A 279 -25.00 11.73 0.52
N ASP A 280 -24.54 10.84 -0.35
CA ASP A 280 -25.07 9.48 -0.45
C ASP A 280 -24.84 8.69 0.85
N LYS A 281 -23.65 8.83 1.46
CA LYS A 281 -23.33 8.21 2.74
C LYS A 281 -24.19 8.74 3.88
N GLU A 282 -24.43 10.05 3.93
CA GLU A 282 -25.31 10.67 4.93
C GLU A 282 -26.75 10.19 4.76
N HIS A 283 -27.26 10.10 3.53
CA HIS A 283 -28.59 9.54 3.24
C HIS A 283 -28.71 8.07 3.66
N LEU A 284 -27.70 7.24 3.34
CA LEU A 284 -27.65 5.83 3.76
C LEU A 284 -27.59 5.67 5.28
N LYS A 285 -26.78 6.48 5.97
CA LYS A 285 -26.72 6.50 7.44
C LYS A 285 -28.06 6.87 8.05
N HIS A 286 -28.69 7.92 7.53
CA HIS A 286 -30.02 8.34 7.98
C HIS A 286 -31.06 7.26 7.74
N GLY A 287 -31.01 6.57 6.59
CA GLY A 287 -31.85 5.41 6.31
C GLY A 287 -31.66 4.27 7.31
N ILE A 288 -30.42 3.94 7.67
CA ILE A 288 -30.10 2.93 8.68
C ILE A 288 -30.59 3.37 10.07
N GLU A 289 -30.39 4.63 10.44
CA GLU A 289 -30.90 5.19 11.70
C GLU A 289 -32.43 5.11 11.78
N LEU A 290 -33.13 5.43 10.69
CA LEU A 290 -34.59 5.30 10.60
C LEU A 290 -35.04 3.84 10.74
N VAL A 291 -34.37 2.91 10.05
CA VAL A 291 -34.68 1.47 10.15
C VAL A 291 -34.41 0.95 11.56
N ASN A 292 -33.30 1.33 12.18
CA ASN A 292 -32.99 1.00 13.57
C ASN A 292 -34.02 1.60 14.52
N LYS A 293 -34.47 2.83 14.26
CA LYS A 293 -35.53 3.47 15.04
C LYS A 293 -36.83 2.69 14.91
N ILE A 294 -37.23 2.29 13.70
CA ILE A 294 -38.42 1.47 13.44
C ILE A 294 -38.33 0.10 14.13
N LEU A 295 -37.15 -0.54 14.12
CA LEU A 295 -36.92 -1.82 14.82
C LEU A 295 -36.95 -1.65 16.34
N SER A 296 -36.49 -0.50 16.86
CA SER A 296 -36.51 -0.18 18.29
C SER A 296 -37.89 0.24 18.80
N THR A 297 -38.70 0.87 17.94
CA THR A 297 -40.11 1.14 18.23
C THR A 297 -40.91 -0.14 18.05
N ALA A 298 -40.90 -0.99 19.07
CA ALA A 298 -41.70 -2.20 19.09
C ALA A 298 -43.20 -1.84 18.95
N ASN A 299 -43.79 -2.30 17.84
CA ASN A 299 -45.22 -2.23 17.47
C ASN A 299 -45.71 -0.92 16.83
N VAL A 300 -45.17 -0.55 15.66
CA VAL A 300 -45.89 0.34 14.74
C VAL A 300 -47.11 -0.42 14.21
N ASN A 301 -48.33 0.01 14.59
CA ASN A 301 -49.55 -0.60 14.09
C ASN A 301 -49.81 -0.14 12.64
N GLN A 302 -50.54 -0.96 11.87
CA GLN A 302 -50.85 -0.63 10.47
C GLN A 302 -51.62 0.70 10.32
N ASP A 303 -52.31 1.15 11.38
CA ASP A 303 -52.97 2.45 11.42
C ASP A 303 -52.02 3.62 11.71
N ASP A 304 -50.91 3.40 12.42
CA ASP A 304 -49.85 4.41 12.60
C ASP A 304 -49.11 4.66 11.28
N ILE A 305 -48.88 3.60 10.49
CA ILE A 305 -48.33 3.72 9.13
C ILE A 305 -49.28 4.52 8.25
N LYS A 306 -50.59 4.23 8.29
CA LYS A 306 -51.59 5.00 7.53
C LYS A 306 -51.64 6.47 7.93
N ASN A 307 -51.53 6.76 9.22
CA ASN A 307 -51.51 8.13 9.73
C ASN A 307 -50.24 8.87 9.29
N MET A 308 -49.08 8.22 9.36
CA MET A 308 -47.82 8.77 8.85
C MET A 308 -47.86 8.98 7.33
N THR A 309 -48.43 8.06 6.56
CA THR A 309 -48.60 8.25 5.11
C THR A 309 -49.53 9.40 4.78
N LYS A 310 -50.63 9.58 5.54
CA LYS A 310 -51.51 10.74 5.38
C LYS A 310 -50.78 12.04 5.71
N GLN A 311 -50.03 12.08 6.81
CA GLN A 311 -49.21 13.26 7.15
C GLN A 311 -48.16 13.57 6.09
N ILE A 312 -47.53 12.55 5.49
CA ILE A 312 -46.61 12.73 4.37
C ILE A 312 -47.34 13.29 3.14
N ASP A 313 -48.54 12.78 2.84
CA ASP A 313 -49.34 13.27 1.71
C ASP A 313 -49.81 14.70 1.92
N ASP A 314 -50.25 15.05 3.13
CA ASP A 314 -50.66 16.40 3.52
C ASP A 314 -49.47 17.37 3.46
N LEU A 315 -48.31 17.01 4.01
CA LEU A 315 -47.08 17.81 3.92
C LEU A 315 -46.58 17.93 2.47
N ASN A 316 -46.71 16.89 1.65
CA ASN A 316 -46.37 16.96 0.23
C ASN A 316 -47.33 17.88 -0.55
N GLN A 317 -48.60 17.95 -0.15
CA GLN A 317 -49.54 18.93 -0.70
C GLN A 317 -49.17 20.34 -0.27
N GLU A 318 -48.87 20.56 1.01
CA GLU A 318 -48.41 21.85 1.52
C GLU A 318 -47.10 22.31 0.84
N ILE A 319 -46.13 21.41 0.65
CA ILE A 319 -44.89 21.71 -0.08
C ILE A 319 -45.22 22.08 -1.53
N LYS A 320 -46.15 21.40 -2.20
CA LYS A 320 -46.56 21.76 -3.57
C LYS A 320 -47.23 23.12 -3.61
N GLU A 321 -48.08 23.45 -2.64
CA GLU A 321 -48.73 24.75 -2.53
C GLU A 321 -47.70 25.86 -2.30
N LEU A 322 -46.77 25.67 -1.36
CA LEU A 322 -45.66 26.59 -1.10
C LEU A 322 -44.71 26.73 -2.31
N MET A 323 -44.48 25.64 -3.07
CA MET A 323 -43.72 25.70 -4.32
C MET A 323 -44.44 26.51 -5.39
N LEU A 324 -45.76 26.34 -5.54
CA LEU A 324 -46.57 27.11 -6.48
C LEU A 324 -46.64 28.59 -6.07
N GLU A 325 -46.69 28.89 -4.78
CA GLU A 325 -46.66 30.25 -4.25
C GLU A 325 -45.29 30.91 -4.44
N ARG A 326 -44.20 30.17 -4.20
CA ARG A 326 -42.85 30.60 -4.55
C ARG A 326 -42.71 30.86 -6.05
N ASP A 327 -43.15 29.93 -6.89
CA ASP A 327 -43.02 30.05 -8.34
C ASP A 327 -43.87 31.21 -8.92
N LYS A 328 -44.97 31.58 -8.26
CA LYS A 328 -45.73 32.81 -8.56
C LYS A 328 -44.99 34.07 -8.11
N ASN A 329 -44.47 34.08 -6.89
CA ASN A 329 -43.70 35.23 -6.38
C ASN A 329 -42.40 35.47 -7.20
N ASP A 330 -41.75 34.40 -7.66
CA ASP A 330 -40.59 34.44 -8.56
C ASP A 330 -40.94 34.89 -9.99
N GLN A 331 -42.22 34.89 -10.38
CA GLN A 331 -42.71 35.44 -11.66
C GLN A 331 -43.12 36.92 -11.54
N ASP A 332 -43.62 37.32 -10.37
CA ASP A 332 -44.08 38.70 -10.10
C ASP A 332 -42.91 39.65 -9.78
N GLU A 333 -41.83 39.16 -9.16
CA GLU A 333 -40.56 39.89 -9.15
C GLU A 333 -39.72 39.45 -10.36
N GLU A 334 -39.33 40.40 -11.22
CA GLU A 334 -38.40 40.18 -12.34
C GLU A 334 -36.96 39.96 -11.82
N ASP A 335 -36.80 39.06 -10.85
CA ASP A 335 -35.59 38.83 -10.10
C ASP A 335 -34.67 37.95 -10.93
N LYS A 336 -33.69 38.60 -11.56
CA LYS A 336 -32.64 37.94 -12.36
C LYS A 336 -31.97 36.80 -11.59
N LEU A 337 -31.98 36.83 -10.26
CA LEU A 337 -31.49 35.75 -9.41
C LEU A 337 -32.29 34.45 -9.52
N SER A 338 -33.61 34.47 -9.75
CA SER A 338 -34.41 33.24 -9.95
C SER A 338 -33.95 32.47 -11.18
N ILE A 339 -33.60 33.18 -12.27
CA ILE A 339 -33.02 32.61 -13.49
C ILE A 339 -31.67 31.95 -13.18
N TYR A 340 -30.81 32.62 -12.40
CA TYR A 340 -29.50 32.05 -12.01
C TYR A 340 -29.64 30.85 -11.06
N ARG A 341 -30.63 30.84 -10.17
CA ARG A 341 -30.94 29.67 -9.31
C ARG A 341 -31.42 28.48 -10.14
N HIS A 342 -32.33 28.70 -11.09
CA HIS A 342 -32.77 27.68 -12.02
C HIS A 342 -31.64 27.19 -12.94
N GLN A 343 -30.80 28.09 -13.44
CA GLN A 343 -29.62 27.74 -14.24
C GLN A 343 -28.61 26.93 -13.41
N SER A 344 -28.33 27.34 -12.17
CA SER A 344 -27.45 26.62 -11.24
C SER A 344 -27.98 25.23 -10.92
N ALA A 345 -29.26 25.10 -10.58
CA ALA A 345 -29.92 23.82 -10.36
C ALA A 345 -29.89 22.93 -11.62
N GLY A 346 -30.09 23.52 -12.79
CA GLY A 346 -29.97 22.82 -14.07
C GLY A 346 -28.54 22.35 -14.36
N VAL A 347 -27.53 23.16 -14.05
CA VAL A 347 -26.11 22.79 -14.18
C VAL A 347 -25.75 21.68 -13.20
N LEU A 348 -26.20 21.75 -11.95
CA LEU A 348 -25.99 20.69 -10.95
C LEU A 348 -26.63 19.37 -11.38
N ARG A 349 -27.87 19.39 -11.89
CA ARG A 349 -28.53 18.19 -12.44
C ARG A 349 -27.77 17.61 -13.62
N LYS A 350 -27.30 18.45 -14.55
CA LYS A 350 -26.46 18.01 -15.67
C LYS A 350 -25.13 17.43 -15.19
N LYS A 351 -24.47 18.05 -14.20
CA LYS A 351 -23.23 17.58 -13.60
C LYS A 351 -23.42 16.22 -12.92
N ALA A 352 -24.54 16.04 -12.20
CA ALA A 352 -24.92 14.76 -11.60
C ALA A 352 -25.17 13.68 -12.67
N ALA A 353 -25.97 13.98 -13.70
CA ALA A 353 -26.27 13.06 -14.79
C ALA A 353 -25.02 12.62 -15.57
N VAL A 354 -24.12 13.55 -15.89
CA VAL A 354 -22.84 13.24 -16.56
C VAL A 354 -21.94 12.41 -15.63
N ALA A 355 -21.96 12.67 -14.32
CA ALA A 355 -21.21 11.85 -13.36
C ALA A 355 -21.78 10.41 -13.25
N ASP A 356 -23.11 10.24 -13.37
CA ASP A 356 -23.76 8.93 -13.43
C ASP A 356 -23.41 8.18 -14.72
N GLU A 357 -23.46 8.85 -15.87
CA GLU A 357 -23.06 8.30 -17.16
C GLU A 357 -21.57 7.92 -17.17
N LEU A 358 -20.70 8.74 -16.57
CA LEU A 358 -19.29 8.43 -16.42
C LEU A 358 -19.07 7.21 -15.51
N ASN A 359 -19.88 7.06 -14.46
CA ASN A 359 -19.83 5.87 -13.60
C ASN A 359 -20.34 4.61 -14.33
N SER A 360 -21.41 4.69 -15.11
CA SER A 360 -21.90 3.54 -15.89
C SER A 360 -20.88 3.11 -16.94
N LEU A 361 -20.29 4.06 -17.68
CA LEU A 361 -19.21 3.78 -18.63
C LEU A 361 -17.97 3.19 -17.94
N ARG A 362 -17.63 3.65 -16.73
CA ARG A 362 -16.55 3.07 -15.93
C ARG A 362 -16.86 1.63 -15.52
N GLN A 363 -18.10 1.33 -15.15
CA GLN A 363 -18.54 -0.03 -14.82
C GLN A 363 -18.53 -0.95 -16.05
N GLU A 364 -19.00 -0.47 -17.20
CA GLU A 364 -18.95 -1.21 -18.47
C GLU A 364 -17.51 -1.49 -18.90
N LEU A 365 -16.60 -0.52 -18.77
CA LEU A 365 -15.18 -0.71 -19.04
C LEU A 365 -14.60 -1.78 -18.12
N SER A 366 -14.89 -1.71 -16.81
CA SER A 366 -14.47 -2.72 -15.83
C SER A 366 -14.98 -4.12 -16.18
N TYR A 367 -16.25 -4.22 -16.57
CA TYR A 367 -16.87 -5.48 -17.00
C TYR A 367 -16.20 -6.04 -18.26
N LEU A 368 -15.92 -5.21 -19.25
CA LEU A 368 -15.21 -5.62 -20.47
C LEU A 368 -13.76 -6.03 -20.17
N GLU A 369 -13.06 -5.32 -19.30
CA GLU A 369 -11.71 -5.70 -18.84
C GLU A 369 -11.71 -7.04 -18.11
N ASP A 370 -12.70 -7.29 -17.25
CA ASP A 370 -12.87 -8.56 -16.57
C ASP A 370 -13.19 -9.68 -17.56
N ALA A 371 -14.11 -9.46 -18.50
CA ALA A 371 -14.43 -10.42 -19.54
C ALA A 371 -13.21 -10.76 -20.42
N VAL A 372 -12.39 -9.77 -20.78
CA VAL A 372 -11.14 -9.97 -21.52
C VAL A 372 -10.14 -10.77 -20.68
N SER A 373 -10.02 -10.45 -19.38
CA SER A 373 -9.13 -11.18 -18.47
C SER A 373 -9.57 -12.64 -18.29
N GLN A 374 -10.87 -12.89 -18.14
CA GLN A 374 -11.45 -14.22 -18.06
C GLN A 374 -11.20 -15.00 -19.35
N LYS A 375 -11.48 -14.40 -20.52
CA LYS A 375 -11.19 -15.02 -21.81
C LYS A 375 -9.70 -15.31 -22.00
N LYS A 376 -8.83 -14.42 -21.53
CA LYS A 376 -7.38 -14.65 -21.53
C LYS A 376 -7.02 -15.86 -20.64
N THR A 377 -7.58 -15.98 -19.44
CA THR A 377 -7.36 -17.14 -18.56
C THR A 377 -7.92 -18.44 -19.13
N GLU A 378 -9.11 -18.42 -19.75
CA GLU A 378 -9.69 -19.59 -20.44
C GLU A 378 -8.80 -20.06 -21.60
N ILE A 379 -8.27 -19.12 -22.40
CA ILE A 379 -7.36 -19.43 -23.51
C ILE A 379 -6.04 -19.99 -22.97
N MET A 380 -5.51 -19.44 -21.88
CA MET A 380 -4.29 -19.97 -21.23
C MET A 380 -4.51 -21.41 -20.73
N GLN A 381 -5.64 -21.70 -20.10
CA GLN A 381 -6.00 -23.05 -19.66
C GLN A 381 -6.12 -24.04 -20.83
N LYS A 382 -6.71 -23.62 -21.96
CA LYS A 382 -6.88 -24.48 -23.15
C LYS A 382 -5.58 -24.71 -23.93
N THR A 383 -4.67 -23.74 -23.93
CA THR A 383 -3.46 -23.79 -24.78
C THR A 383 -2.27 -24.41 -24.04
N GLY A 384 -2.29 -24.47 -22.71
CA GLY A 384 -1.21 -25.06 -21.89
C GLY A 384 0.12 -24.30 -21.92
N ASN A 385 0.20 -23.19 -22.67
CA ASN A 385 1.36 -22.31 -22.80
C ASN A 385 1.09 -20.97 -22.10
N GLU A 386 2.11 -20.42 -21.44
CA GLU A 386 2.03 -19.11 -20.76
C GLU A 386 1.85 -17.93 -21.73
N GLU A 387 2.21 -18.08 -23.02
CA GLU A 387 2.12 -17.03 -24.03
C GLU A 387 1.13 -17.34 -25.16
N PHE A 388 0.17 -16.43 -25.33
CA PHE A 388 -0.74 -16.39 -26.47
C PHE A 388 -0.01 -15.81 -27.70
N ILE A 389 0.28 -16.66 -28.70
CA ILE A 389 0.82 -16.20 -29.99
C ILE A 389 -0.30 -15.49 -30.76
N THR A 390 -0.25 -14.17 -30.76
CA THR A 390 -1.23 -13.35 -31.50
C THR A 390 -1.10 -13.61 -33.01
N SER A 391 -2.19 -13.50 -33.78
CA SER A 391 -2.18 -13.64 -35.26
C SER A 391 -1.07 -12.82 -35.94
N VAL A 392 -0.79 -11.61 -35.42
CA VAL A 392 0.31 -10.75 -35.87
C VAL A 392 1.69 -11.36 -35.57
N GLN A 393 1.88 -11.93 -34.39
CA GLN A 393 3.11 -12.61 -34.01
C GLN A 393 3.32 -13.90 -34.82
N PHE A 394 2.25 -14.65 -35.10
CA PHE A 394 2.30 -15.82 -35.98
C PHE A 394 2.68 -15.44 -37.41
N LYS A 395 2.08 -14.38 -37.98
CA LYS A 395 2.50 -13.86 -39.30
C LYS A 395 3.97 -13.43 -39.33
N LYS A 396 4.44 -12.75 -38.29
CA LYS A 396 5.87 -12.39 -38.15
C LYS A 396 6.76 -13.63 -38.06
N TYR A 397 6.33 -14.66 -37.34
CA TYR A 397 7.05 -15.93 -37.23
C TYR A 397 7.12 -16.65 -38.58
N VAL A 398 6.00 -16.76 -39.29
CA VAL A 398 5.94 -17.36 -40.64
C VAL A 398 6.83 -16.59 -41.61
N ASN A 399 6.83 -15.25 -41.59
CA ASN A 399 7.73 -14.46 -42.41
C ASN A 399 9.20 -14.69 -42.04
N LYS A 400 9.54 -14.77 -40.75
CA LYS A 400 10.90 -15.15 -40.31
C LYS A 400 11.27 -16.54 -40.81
N MET A 401 10.37 -17.52 -40.74
CA MET A 401 10.61 -18.87 -41.28
C MET A 401 10.80 -18.85 -42.80
N ARG A 402 10.03 -18.04 -43.53
CA ARG A 402 10.18 -17.88 -44.98
C ARG A 402 11.52 -17.26 -45.34
N THR A 403 11.95 -16.22 -44.62
CA THR A 403 13.29 -15.62 -44.81
C THR A 403 14.39 -16.63 -44.51
N LYS A 404 14.29 -17.39 -43.41
CA LYS A 404 15.25 -18.45 -43.07
C LYS A 404 15.30 -19.55 -44.14
N SER A 405 14.15 -19.98 -44.65
CA SER A 405 14.07 -20.97 -45.75
C SER A 405 14.73 -20.45 -47.02
N ASN A 406 14.49 -19.19 -47.39
CA ASN A 406 15.14 -18.58 -48.55
C ASN A 406 16.66 -18.45 -48.35
N THR A 407 17.12 -18.04 -47.17
CA THR A 407 18.56 -17.98 -46.86
C THR A 407 19.21 -19.36 -46.90
N TYR A 408 18.52 -20.40 -46.40
CA TYR A 408 18.99 -21.77 -46.47
C TYR A 408 19.11 -22.24 -47.93
N LYS A 409 18.09 -22.00 -48.76
CA LYS A 409 18.13 -22.34 -50.20
C LYS A 409 19.27 -21.63 -50.92
N LYS A 410 19.50 -20.35 -50.62
CA LYS A 410 20.62 -19.59 -51.19
C LYS A 410 21.97 -20.19 -50.79
N LYS A 411 22.19 -20.44 -49.49
CA LYS A 411 23.43 -21.07 -49.01
C LYS A 411 23.64 -22.49 -49.54
N LYS A 412 22.55 -23.23 -49.75
CA LYS A 412 22.62 -24.56 -50.37
C LYS A 412 23.08 -24.47 -51.83
N LEU A 413 22.54 -23.51 -52.59
CA LEU A 413 23.00 -23.26 -53.97
C LEU A 413 24.48 -22.84 -53.99
N GLU A 414 24.92 -21.97 -53.08
CA GLU A 414 26.33 -21.57 -52.95
C GLU A 414 27.24 -22.77 -52.63
N LEU A 415 26.79 -23.70 -51.78
CA LEU A 415 27.50 -24.95 -51.51
C LEU A 415 27.54 -25.87 -52.75
N ASP A 416 26.42 -26.01 -53.46
CA ASP A 416 26.35 -26.83 -54.67
C ASP A 416 27.30 -26.26 -55.76
N THR A 417 27.40 -24.93 -55.89
CA THR A 417 28.36 -24.29 -56.80
C THR A 417 29.80 -24.54 -56.38
N LEU A 418 30.15 -24.37 -55.10
CA LEU A 418 31.50 -24.66 -54.60
C LEU A 418 31.88 -26.13 -54.80
N THR A 419 30.93 -27.03 -54.62
CA THR A 419 31.15 -28.48 -54.86
C THR A 419 31.41 -28.74 -56.34
N SER A 420 30.66 -28.07 -57.23
CA SER A 420 30.91 -28.18 -58.67
C SER A 420 32.27 -27.60 -59.08
N GLU A 421 32.67 -26.46 -58.50
CA GLU A 421 33.98 -25.84 -58.73
C GLU A 421 35.11 -26.73 -58.22
N MET A 422 34.95 -27.34 -57.04
CA MET A 422 35.90 -28.31 -56.50
C MET A 422 36.07 -29.52 -57.42
N ASN A 423 34.98 -30.03 -57.99
CA ASN A 423 35.04 -31.13 -58.96
C ASN A 423 35.73 -30.72 -60.26
N ILE A 424 35.47 -29.50 -60.75
CA ILE A 424 36.16 -28.95 -61.94
C ILE A 424 37.65 -28.79 -61.62
N LEU A 425 38.00 -28.22 -60.47
CA LEU A 425 39.38 -28.03 -60.02
C LEU A 425 40.12 -29.36 -59.92
N SER A 426 39.52 -30.38 -59.28
CA SER A 426 40.07 -31.73 -59.21
C SER A 426 40.36 -32.28 -60.61
N ARG A 427 39.40 -32.16 -61.54
CA ARG A 427 39.59 -32.60 -62.92
C ARG A 427 40.67 -31.81 -63.65
N THR A 428 40.78 -30.50 -63.40
CA THR A 428 41.86 -29.68 -64.01
C THR A 428 43.23 -30.04 -63.46
N VAL A 429 43.33 -30.37 -62.16
CA VAL A 429 44.56 -30.88 -61.55
C VAL A 429 44.94 -32.21 -62.19
N ASP A 430 44.01 -33.16 -62.33
CA ASP A 430 44.28 -34.43 -63.02
C ASP A 430 44.76 -34.24 -64.47
N ILE A 431 44.20 -33.24 -65.19
CA ILE A 431 44.63 -32.90 -66.55
C ILE A 431 46.04 -32.29 -66.53
N LEU A 432 46.33 -31.42 -65.58
CA LEU A 432 47.66 -30.80 -65.44
C LEU A 432 48.72 -31.82 -65.05
N ASP A 433 48.41 -32.76 -64.16
CA ASP A 433 49.31 -33.85 -63.77
C ASP A 433 49.63 -34.75 -64.98
N LYS A 434 48.61 -35.10 -65.78
CA LYS A 434 48.84 -35.83 -67.05
C LYS A 434 49.69 -35.04 -68.03
N ASN A 435 49.38 -33.76 -68.24
CA ASN A 435 50.18 -32.90 -69.11
C ASN A 435 51.62 -32.73 -68.59
N TRP A 436 51.81 -32.73 -67.26
CA TRP A 436 53.11 -32.69 -66.62
C TRP A 436 53.87 -34.00 -66.83
N GLU A 437 53.21 -35.15 -66.70
CA GLU A 437 53.78 -36.46 -67.04
C GLU A 437 54.18 -36.53 -68.52
N ASP A 438 53.30 -36.11 -69.43
CA ASP A 438 53.56 -36.04 -70.87
C ASP A 438 54.75 -35.11 -71.19
N LEU A 439 54.81 -33.93 -70.55
CA LEU A 439 55.94 -32.99 -70.68
C LEU A 439 57.23 -33.55 -70.09
N LYS A 440 57.16 -34.26 -68.96
CA LYS A 440 58.29 -34.94 -68.33
C LYS A 440 58.84 -36.02 -69.24
N GLU A 441 57.98 -36.81 -69.88
CA GLU A 441 58.35 -37.84 -70.85
C GLU A 441 58.95 -37.23 -72.15
N GLN A 442 58.39 -36.10 -72.63
CA GLN A 442 58.96 -35.33 -73.74
C GLN A 442 60.33 -34.70 -73.41
N LEU A 443 60.55 -34.23 -72.18
CA LEU A 443 61.84 -33.69 -71.72
C LEU A 443 62.90 -34.77 -71.58
N VAL A 444 62.54 -35.95 -71.07
CA VAL A 444 63.41 -37.12 -70.96
C VAL A 444 63.82 -37.64 -72.34
N SER A 445 62.89 -37.70 -73.29
CA SER A 445 63.17 -38.10 -74.68
C SER A 445 63.97 -37.05 -75.47
N ALA A 446 63.89 -35.76 -75.10
CA ALA A 446 64.71 -34.69 -75.66
C ALA A 446 66.11 -34.54 -75.01
N GLY A 447 66.48 -35.42 -74.07
CA GLY A 447 67.82 -35.48 -73.47
C GLY A 447 68.17 -34.31 -72.53
N ARG A 448 67.17 -33.60 -71.99
CA ARG A 448 67.37 -32.55 -70.98
C ARG A 448 66.83 -33.01 -69.63
N GLY A 449 67.71 -33.16 -68.65
CA GLY A 449 67.34 -33.56 -67.29
C GLY A 449 66.36 -32.57 -66.65
N VAL A 450 65.33 -33.10 -65.99
CA VAL A 450 64.36 -32.34 -65.20
C VAL A 450 65.01 -31.96 -63.87
N ILE A 451 65.20 -30.66 -63.64
CA ILE A 451 65.62 -30.14 -62.34
C ILE A 451 64.37 -30.05 -61.47
N GLU A 452 64.27 -30.92 -60.47
CA GLU A 452 63.32 -30.76 -59.36
C GLU A 452 63.76 -29.56 -58.53
N ASN A 453 63.16 -28.39 -58.79
CA ASN A 453 63.34 -27.21 -57.96
C ASN A 453 62.25 -27.17 -56.91
N GLU A 454 62.60 -27.52 -55.68
CA GLU A 454 61.90 -27.10 -54.47
C GLU A 454 61.83 -25.57 -54.40
N ASP A 455 60.61 -25.06 -54.34
CA ASP A 455 60.15 -23.80 -53.76
C ASP A 455 61.15 -22.65 -53.61
N VAL A 456 61.42 -21.97 -54.72
CA VAL A 456 61.93 -20.59 -54.70
C VAL A 456 60.79 -19.66 -54.26
N ARG A 457 60.90 -19.19 -53.01
CA ARG A 457 60.09 -18.10 -52.44
C ARG A 457 60.03 -16.90 -53.39
N LEU A 458 58.80 -16.38 -53.55
CA LEU A 458 58.41 -15.29 -54.45
C LEU A 458 59.44 -14.15 -54.53
N GLY A 459 60.06 -14.02 -55.69
CA GLY A 459 60.71 -12.80 -56.12
C GLY A 459 59.67 -11.70 -56.35
N THR A 460 59.98 -10.52 -55.80
CA THR A 460 59.35 -9.23 -56.07
C THR A 460 59.10 -9.01 -57.56
N ALA A 461 57.86 -8.70 -57.93
CA ALA A 461 57.46 -8.36 -59.28
C ALA A 461 58.28 -7.17 -59.83
N GLU A 462 59.14 -7.44 -60.80
CA GLU A 462 59.72 -6.40 -61.65
C GLU A 462 58.60 -5.77 -62.49
N ARG A 463 58.48 -4.43 -62.39
CA ARG A 463 57.57 -3.64 -63.22
C ARG A 463 57.93 -3.79 -64.71
N PRO A 464 56.95 -3.95 -65.61
CA PRO A 464 57.22 -3.90 -67.04
C PRO A 464 57.66 -2.49 -67.44
N LYS A 465 58.72 -2.42 -68.26
CA LYS A 465 59.25 -1.19 -68.88
C LYS A 465 58.13 -0.51 -69.67
N THR A 466 57.67 0.64 -69.20
CA THR A 466 56.70 1.47 -69.88
C THR A 466 57.27 2.02 -71.18
N ALA A 467 56.40 2.03 -72.19
CA ALA A 467 56.65 2.46 -73.55
C ALA A 467 57.21 3.89 -73.64
N LYS A 468 58.04 4.12 -74.67
CA LYS A 468 58.54 5.44 -75.09
C LYS A 468 57.38 6.43 -75.26
N PRO A 469 57.41 7.62 -74.64
CA PRO A 469 56.49 8.70 -74.98
C PRO A 469 56.98 9.44 -76.23
N HIS A 470 56.04 9.76 -77.12
CA HIS A 470 56.27 10.60 -78.28
C HIS A 470 55.65 11.99 -78.00
N ASN A 471 56.43 12.92 -77.45
CA ASN A 471 56.16 14.35 -77.49
C ASN A 471 57.48 15.10 -77.23
N THR A 472 57.87 15.99 -78.14
CA THR A 472 59.13 16.74 -78.14
C THR A 472 58.90 18.24 -77.84
N ASN A 473 57.99 18.58 -76.92
CA ASN A 473 57.85 19.94 -76.38
C ASN A 473 58.09 19.96 -74.85
N LEU A 474 59.28 20.41 -74.45
CA LEU A 474 59.72 20.50 -73.04
C LEU A 474 58.83 21.41 -72.17
N VAL A 475 58.15 22.39 -72.76
CA VAL A 475 57.29 23.35 -72.04
C VAL A 475 55.92 22.72 -71.72
N GLU A 476 55.33 21.99 -72.66
CA GLU A 476 54.06 21.27 -72.44
C GLU A 476 54.23 20.13 -71.44
N LEU A 477 55.34 19.39 -71.50
CA LEU A 477 55.68 18.39 -70.48
C LEU A 477 55.87 19.01 -69.10
N LYS A 478 56.50 20.19 -69.00
CA LYS A 478 56.68 20.89 -67.72
C LYS A 478 55.35 21.42 -67.17
N ASN A 479 54.42 21.84 -68.03
CA ASN A 479 53.09 22.26 -67.63
C ASN A 479 52.20 21.07 -67.23
N MET A 480 52.21 19.96 -67.97
CA MET A 480 51.52 18.72 -67.57
C MET A 480 52.08 18.14 -66.28
N VAL A 481 53.41 18.19 -66.06
CA VAL A 481 54.01 17.74 -64.80
C VAL A 481 53.64 18.67 -63.64
N LYS A 482 53.47 19.98 -63.87
CA LYS A 482 52.92 20.91 -62.88
C LYS A 482 51.45 20.65 -62.60
N GLU A 483 50.62 20.47 -63.62
CA GLU A 483 49.20 20.13 -63.45
C GLU A 483 49.03 18.80 -62.73
N LEU A 484 49.79 17.76 -63.09
CA LEU A 484 49.81 16.48 -62.37
C LEU A 484 50.34 16.63 -60.94
N SER A 485 51.35 17.48 -60.72
CA SER A 485 51.84 17.79 -59.36
C SER A 485 50.75 18.47 -58.52
N ASP A 486 50.06 19.46 -59.08
CA ASP A 486 48.99 20.18 -58.41
C ASP A 486 47.78 19.26 -58.16
N GLU A 487 47.45 18.39 -59.11
CA GLU A 487 46.40 17.37 -58.97
C GLU A 487 46.78 16.28 -57.93
N VAL A 488 48.06 15.91 -57.84
CA VAL A 488 48.55 15.03 -56.77
C VAL A 488 48.46 15.69 -55.41
N VAL A 489 48.76 17.01 -55.31
CA VAL A 489 48.64 17.76 -54.06
C VAL A 489 47.17 17.92 -53.65
N THR A 490 46.26 18.22 -54.58
CA THR A 490 44.82 18.31 -54.27
C THR A 490 44.26 16.96 -53.83
N LYS A 491 44.60 15.87 -54.54
CA LYS A 491 44.23 14.50 -54.14
C LYS A 491 44.82 14.11 -52.80
N ARG A 492 46.04 14.55 -52.46
CA ARG A 492 46.66 14.29 -51.17
C ARG A 492 45.95 15.03 -50.04
N ASN A 493 45.57 16.29 -50.25
CA ASN A 493 44.77 17.05 -49.29
C ASN A 493 43.37 16.44 -49.10
N GLU A 494 42.72 15.96 -50.17
CA GLU A 494 41.45 15.22 -50.09
C GLU A 494 41.60 13.93 -49.26
N ILE A 495 42.69 13.18 -49.47
CA ILE A 495 43.00 11.97 -48.71
C ILE A 495 43.24 12.29 -47.23
N ASP A 496 44.00 13.34 -46.91
CA ASP A 496 44.28 13.74 -45.53
C ASP A 496 42.99 14.18 -44.81
N GLN A 497 42.09 14.87 -45.52
CA GLN A 497 40.77 15.24 -45.00
C GLN A 497 39.88 14.01 -44.74
N LEU A 498 39.84 13.08 -45.69
CA LEU A 498 39.10 11.82 -45.52
C LEU A 498 39.69 10.96 -44.40
N ALA A 499 41.01 10.92 -44.25
CA ALA A 499 41.68 10.24 -43.14
C ALA A 499 41.28 10.83 -41.78
N GLY A 500 41.20 12.15 -41.68
CA GLY A 500 40.69 12.84 -40.48
C GLY A 500 39.24 12.45 -40.14
N GLN A 501 38.35 12.42 -41.13
CA GLN A 501 36.95 12.00 -40.95
C GLN A 501 36.84 10.52 -40.55
N VAL A 502 37.66 9.65 -41.13
CA VAL A 502 37.72 8.22 -40.78
C VAL A 502 38.20 8.03 -39.34
N GLN A 503 39.17 8.84 -38.90
CA GLN A 503 39.67 8.79 -37.52
C GLN A 503 38.60 9.26 -36.53
N GLU A 504 37.92 10.38 -36.81
CA GLU A 504 36.85 10.91 -35.96
C GLU A 504 35.65 9.95 -35.85
N THR A 505 35.22 9.36 -36.98
CA THR A 505 34.14 8.35 -36.98
C THR A 505 34.55 7.05 -36.30
N SER A 506 35.84 6.69 -36.32
CA SER A 506 36.34 5.54 -35.57
C SER A 506 36.36 5.80 -34.07
N HIS A 507 36.71 7.02 -33.63
CA HIS A 507 36.59 7.42 -32.22
C HIS A 507 35.12 7.42 -31.74
N LYS A 508 34.19 7.97 -32.53
CA LYS A 508 32.75 7.95 -32.21
C LYS A 508 32.22 6.52 -32.08
N ARG A 509 32.56 5.63 -33.02
CA ARG A 509 32.20 4.20 -32.96
C ARG A 509 32.78 3.50 -31.73
N ARG A 510 34.01 3.83 -31.33
CA ARG A 510 34.64 3.26 -30.12
C ARG A 510 33.89 3.65 -28.86
N ASN A 511 33.58 4.94 -28.70
CA ASN A 511 32.84 5.45 -27.53
C ASN A 511 31.42 4.89 -27.46
N GLU A 512 30.73 4.77 -28.59
CA GLU A 512 29.40 4.14 -28.66
C GLU A 512 29.46 2.66 -28.31
N ASN A 513 30.48 1.93 -28.77
CA ASN A 513 30.68 0.53 -28.40
C ASN A 513 30.97 0.34 -26.91
N GLU A 514 31.79 1.20 -26.30
CA GLU A 514 32.02 1.19 -24.85
C GLU A 514 30.72 1.45 -24.08
N SER A 515 29.91 2.44 -24.50
CA SER A 515 28.60 2.69 -23.90
C SER A 515 27.63 1.51 -24.04
N ILE A 516 27.63 0.83 -25.19
CA ILE A 516 26.82 -0.37 -25.43
C ILE A 516 27.29 -1.52 -24.53
N LEU A 517 28.61 -1.70 -24.35
CA LEU A 517 29.17 -2.74 -23.49
C LEU A 517 28.77 -2.51 -22.03
N GLU A 518 28.84 -1.26 -21.57
CA GLU A 518 28.46 -0.88 -20.21
C GLU A 518 26.96 -1.09 -19.96
N LYS A 519 26.10 -0.69 -20.91
CA LYS A 519 24.65 -0.95 -20.86
C LYS A 519 24.34 -2.44 -20.87
N LYS A 520 25.05 -3.24 -21.67
CA LYS A 520 24.91 -4.71 -21.69
C LYS A 520 25.30 -5.32 -20.35
N LYS A 521 26.36 -4.84 -19.72
CA LYS A 521 26.79 -5.27 -18.38
C LYS A 521 25.70 -4.98 -17.35
N ARG A 522 25.18 -3.74 -17.29
CA ARG A 522 24.07 -3.36 -16.39
C ARG A 522 22.82 -4.20 -16.60
N ILE A 523 22.46 -4.52 -17.85
CA ILE A 523 21.32 -5.40 -18.15
C ILE A 523 21.58 -6.83 -17.66
N LYS A 524 22.81 -7.34 -17.79
CA LYS A 524 23.18 -8.67 -17.29
C LYS A 524 23.07 -8.73 -15.77
N ASP A 525 23.64 -7.76 -15.07
CA ASP A 525 23.62 -7.69 -13.61
C ASP A 525 22.17 -7.56 -13.09
N PHE A 526 21.34 -6.75 -13.76
CA PHE A 526 19.93 -6.60 -13.41
C PHE A 526 19.12 -7.89 -13.64
N LYS A 527 19.41 -8.63 -14.72
CA LYS A 527 18.78 -9.94 -14.95
C LYS A 527 19.15 -10.95 -13.89
N GLU A 528 20.42 -11.00 -13.50
CA GLU A 528 20.90 -11.89 -12.45
C GLU A 528 20.24 -11.58 -11.10
N ASN A 529 20.08 -10.30 -10.77
CA ASN A 529 19.36 -9.88 -9.58
C ASN A 529 17.88 -10.31 -9.60
N ILE A 530 17.18 -10.16 -10.73
CA ILE A 530 15.78 -10.64 -10.86
C ILE A 530 15.70 -12.16 -10.74
N GLU A 531 16.64 -12.90 -11.33
CA GLU A 531 16.66 -14.36 -11.25
C GLU A 531 16.85 -14.82 -9.80
N ASN A 532 17.70 -14.14 -9.03
CA ASN A 532 17.89 -14.41 -7.60
C ASN A 532 16.62 -14.11 -6.80
N GLN A 533 15.98 -12.96 -7.01
CA GLN A 533 14.71 -12.63 -6.36
C GLN A 533 13.61 -13.66 -6.69
N LYS A 534 13.51 -14.08 -7.96
CA LYS A 534 12.57 -15.11 -8.40
C LYS A 534 12.85 -16.46 -7.71
N ASN A 535 14.12 -16.82 -7.54
CA ASN A 535 14.51 -18.06 -6.85
C ASN A 535 14.13 -18.03 -5.38
N ASP A 536 14.29 -16.89 -4.70
CA ASP A 536 13.93 -16.76 -3.29
C ASP A 536 12.41 -16.76 -3.09
N LEU A 537 11.65 -16.04 -3.92
CA LEU A 537 10.19 -16.12 -3.96
C LEU A 537 9.70 -17.57 -4.21
N ASN A 538 10.37 -18.31 -5.11
CA ASN A 538 10.02 -19.71 -5.35
C ASN A 538 10.30 -20.62 -4.14
N LYS A 539 11.34 -20.34 -3.35
CA LYS A 539 11.60 -21.07 -2.09
C LYS A 539 10.50 -20.78 -1.07
N GLU A 540 10.09 -19.53 -0.93
CA GLU A 540 9.00 -19.13 -0.03
C GLU A 540 7.67 -19.78 -0.45
N ILE A 541 7.33 -19.76 -1.74
CA ILE A 541 6.12 -20.43 -2.25
C ILE A 541 6.15 -21.93 -1.94
N ARG A 542 7.30 -22.60 -2.08
CA ARG A 542 7.42 -24.03 -1.72
C ARG A 542 7.23 -24.27 -0.23
N ALA A 543 7.79 -23.41 0.62
CA ALA A 543 7.61 -23.50 2.07
C ALA A 543 6.13 -23.30 2.46
N LEU A 544 5.47 -22.29 1.89
CA LEU A 544 4.06 -22.03 2.12
C LEU A 544 3.16 -23.18 1.64
N LYS A 545 3.45 -23.76 0.47
CA LYS A 545 2.73 -24.95 -0.02
C LYS A 545 2.88 -26.14 0.92
N LYS A 546 4.09 -26.38 1.45
CA LYS A 546 4.32 -27.45 2.42
C LYS A 546 3.51 -27.22 3.70
N ASN A 547 3.54 -26.01 4.25
CA ASN A 547 2.76 -25.65 5.43
C ASN A 547 1.26 -25.83 5.19
N LEU A 548 0.76 -25.47 4.00
CA LEU A 548 -0.64 -25.65 3.62
C LEU A 548 -1.01 -27.13 3.60
N THR A 549 -0.18 -27.99 2.99
CA THR A 549 -0.43 -29.46 3.02
C THR A 549 -0.40 -30.03 4.44
N GLU A 550 0.47 -29.53 5.32
CA GLU A 550 0.50 -29.96 6.73
C GLU A 550 -0.76 -29.53 7.49
N ILE A 551 -1.28 -28.33 7.21
CA ILE A 551 -2.53 -27.83 7.79
C ILE A 551 -3.73 -28.63 7.27
N GLU A 552 -3.79 -28.95 5.98
CA GLU A 552 -4.82 -29.80 5.40
C GLU A 552 -4.83 -31.19 6.03
N LEU A 553 -3.66 -31.81 6.17
CA LEU A 553 -3.53 -33.11 6.85
C LEU A 553 -3.99 -33.04 8.32
N LYS A 554 -3.70 -31.94 9.03
CA LYS A 554 -4.20 -31.72 10.40
C LYS A 554 -5.71 -31.54 10.43
N LYS A 555 -6.28 -30.77 9.51
CA LYS A 555 -7.73 -30.58 9.35
C LYS A 555 -8.42 -31.92 9.10
N ASP A 556 -7.89 -32.74 8.21
CA ASP A 556 -8.46 -34.06 7.89
C ASP A 556 -8.36 -35.05 9.05
N ARG A 557 -7.31 -34.96 9.89
CA ARG A 557 -7.22 -35.72 11.14
C ARG A 557 -8.29 -35.28 12.12
N LEU A 558 -8.37 -33.97 12.41
CA LEU A 558 -9.35 -33.42 13.34
C LEU A 558 -10.79 -33.68 12.87
N SER A 559 -11.07 -33.59 11.57
CA SER A 559 -12.39 -33.91 11.02
C SER A 559 -12.78 -35.38 11.24
N ARG A 560 -11.81 -36.30 11.11
CA ARG A 560 -12.02 -37.72 11.42
C ARG A 560 -12.24 -37.94 12.91
N ASP A 561 -11.52 -37.23 13.76
CA ASP A 561 -11.68 -37.32 15.21
C ASP A 561 -13.05 -36.79 15.65
N ILE A 562 -13.50 -35.65 15.10
CA ILE A 562 -14.85 -35.11 15.32
C ILE A 562 -15.91 -36.12 14.87
N GLN A 563 -15.77 -36.71 13.68
CA GLN A 563 -16.69 -37.76 13.23
C GLN A 563 -16.72 -38.96 14.20
N ARG A 564 -15.56 -39.39 14.70
CA ARG A 564 -15.51 -40.44 15.74
C ARG A 564 -16.25 -40.01 17.01
N TYR A 565 -16.00 -38.81 17.54
CA TYR A 565 -16.65 -38.33 18.75
C TYR A 565 -18.17 -38.17 18.60
N THR A 566 -18.63 -37.63 17.47
CA THR A 566 -20.07 -37.51 17.18
C THR A 566 -20.75 -38.88 17.09
N TRP A 567 -20.08 -39.86 16.47
CA TRP A 567 -20.55 -41.24 16.43
C TRP A 567 -20.58 -41.88 17.84
N PHE A 568 -19.54 -41.69 18.65
CA PHE A 568 -19.49 -42.17 20.03
C PHE A 568 -20.62 -41.58 20.88
N GLN A 569 -20.89 -40.28 20.77
CA GLN A 569 -22.03 -39.64 21.45
C GLN A 569 -23.38 -40.23 20.99
N GLY A 570 -23.52 -40.59 19.71
CA GLY A 570 -24.74 -41.23 19.19
C GLY A 570 -25.01 -42.63 19.75
N ILE A 571 -23.97 -43.36 20.16
CA ILE A 571 -24.09 -44.70 20.75
C ILE A 571 -24.35 -44.63 22.25
N VAL A 572 -23.66 -43.75 22.98
CA VAL A 572 -23.83 -43.57 24.43
C VAL A 572 -25.26 -43.16 24.80
N ASN A 573 -25.97 -42.48 23.89
CA ASN A 573 -27.36 -42.06 24.10
C ASN A 573 -28.42 -43.17 23.91
N LYS A 574 -28.02 -44.42 23.60
CA LYS A 574 -28.95 -45.56 23.44
C LYS A 574 -28.96 -46.48 24.67
N PRO A 575 -30.10 -47.10 25.04
CA PRO A 575 -30.26 -47.87 26.29
C PRO A 575 -29.48 -49.20 26.36
N ASN A 576 -28.75 -49.61 25.30
CA ASN A 576 -27.90 -50.81 25.25
C ASN A 576 -26.44 -50.49 24.83
N ALA A 577 -25.97 -49.27 25.14
CA ALA A 577 -24.70 -48.74 24.64
C ALA A 577 -23.47 -49.61 24.91
N GLU A 578 -23.31 -50.19 26.11
CA GLU A 578 -22.09 -50.96 26.46
C GLU A 578 -21.88 -52.21 25.59
N ARG A 579 -22.97 -52.92 25.24
CA ARG A 579 -22.89 -54.17 24.47
C ARG A 579 -22.61 -53.92 22.99
N GLU A 580 -23.16 -52.84 22.43
CA GLU A 580 -22.87 -52.41 21.05
C GLU A 580 -21.45 -51.81 20.94
N LEU A 581 -21.00 -51.07 21.97
CA LEU A 581 -19.65 -50.52 22.02
C LEU A 581 -18.59 -51.63 22.10
N MET A 582 -18.82 -52.66 22.92
CA MET A 582 -17.91 -53.80 23.04
C MET A 582 -17.82 -54.61 21.75
N ASN A 583 -18.97 -54.94 21.13
CA ASN A 583 -19.00 -55.65 19.85
C ASN A 583 -18.33 -54.85 18.70
N THR A 584 -18.44 -53.52 18.71
CA THR A 584 -17.79 -52.68 17.70
C THR A 584 -16.30 -52.49 17.95
N PHE A 585 -15.86 -52.41 19.21
CA PHE A 585 -14.42 -52.44 19.54
C PHE A 585 -13.77 -53.76 19.19
N ASP A 586 -14.43 -54.89 19.43
CA ASP A 586 -13.92 -56.20 19.04
C ASP A 586 -13.82 -56.32 17.50
N LYS A 587 -14.79 -55.77 16.77
CA LYS A 587 -14.75 -55.71 15.30
C LYS A 587 -13.64 -54.79 14.78
N GLN A 588 -13.47 -53.60 15.34
CA GLN A 588 -12.40 -52.67 14.97
C GLN A 588 -11.01 -53.20 15.32
N LYS A 589 -10.88 -53.90 16.46
CA LYS A 589 -9.64 -54.60 16.85
C LYS A 589 -9.31 -55.71 15.86
N HIS A 590 -10.30 -56.48 15.42
CA HIS A 590 -10.12 -57.52 14.41
C HIS A 590 -9.72 -56.93 13.05
N GLU A 591 -10.39 -55.87 12.58
CA GLU A 591 -10.06 -55.17 11.33
C GLU A 591 -8.66 -54.54 11.38
N ALA A 592 -8.26 -53.94 12.50
CA ALA A 592 -6.91 -53.39 12.68
C ALA A 592 -5.82 -54.48 12.69
N LEU A 593 -6.09 -55.65 13.29
CA LEU A 593 -5.18 -56.79 13.25
C LEU A 593 -5.00 -57.32 11.81
N VAL A 594 -6.07 -57.41 11.04
CA VAL A 594 -6.03 -57.81 9.62
C VAL A 594 -5.25 -56.81 8.77
N GLU A 595 -5.42 -55.51 9.03
CA GLU A 595 -4.69 -54.46 8.29
C GLU A 595 -3.20 -54.43 8.66
N VAL A 596 -2.85 -54.68 9.93
CA VAL A 596 -1.46 -54.86 10.37
C VAL A 596 -0.84 -56.10 9.72
N GLU A 597 -1.56 -57.21 9.59
CA GLU A 597 -1.10 -58.39 8.85
C GLU A 597 -0.93 -58.11 7.35
N ARG A 598 -1.81 -57.33 6.73
CA ARG A 598 -1.67 -56.85 5.34
C ARG A 598 -0.46 -55.94 5.13
N ILE A 599 -0.21 -55.02 6.06
CA ILE A 599 0.95 -54.13 6.00
C ILE A 599 2.22 -54.94 6.22
N ASN A 600 2.24 -55.89 7.16
CA ASN A 600 3.39 -56.76 7.42
C ASN A 600 3.68 -57.72 6.24
N THR A 601 2.65 -58.25 5.59
CA THR A 601 2.81 -59.06 4.36
C THR A 601 3.28 -58.20 3.19
N SER A 602 2.77 -56.97 3.05
CA SER A 602 3.28 -56.00 2.06
C SER A 602 4.73 -55.59 2.35
N LEU A 603 5.12 -55.42 3.60
CA LEU A 603 6.50 -55.12 4.00
C LEU A 603 7.45 -56.29 3.71
N LYS A 604 7.01 -57.53 3.96
CA LYS A 604 7.75 -58.75 3.57
C LYS A 604 7.92 -58.85 2.05
N ASN A 605 6.91 -58.47 1.28
CA ASN A 605 6.98 -58.45 -0.18
C ASN A 605 7.89 -57.32 -0.70
N PHE A 606 7.92 -56.16 -0.03
CA PHE A 606 8.89 -55.09 -0.33
C PHE A 606 10.33 -55.46 0.00
N GLY A 607 10.56 -56.24 1.07
CA GLY A 607 11.88 -56.76 1.44
C GLY A 607 12.42 -57.86 0.52
N SER A 608 11.58 -58.47 -0.33
CA SER A 608 11.94 -59.57 -1.23
C SER A 608 12.31 -59.13 -2.66
N LEU A 609 12.22 -57.84 -2.99
CA LEU A 609 12.47 -57.30 -4.34
C LEU A 609 13.85 -56.66 -4.53
N SER A 610 14.78 -56.89 -3.62
CA SER A 610 16.19 -56.53 -3.81
C SER A 610 17.06 -57.63 -3.24
N ASP A 611 17.21 -58.72 -3.98
CA ASP A 611 18.34 -59.61 -3.78
C ASP A 611 19.61 -58.76 -3.99
N PRO A 612 20.52 -58.63 -2.99
CA PRO A 612 21.75 -57.85 -3.13
C PRO A 612 22.54 -58.19 -4.40
N ALA A 613 22.37 -59.42 -4.91
CA ALA A 613 22.92 -59.87 -6.18
C ALA A 613 22.44 -59.05 -7.40
N GLU A 614 21.15 -58.76 -7.53
CA GLU A 614 20.60 -58.00 -8.67
C GLU A 614 20.99 -56.52 -8.62
N GLN A 615 21.08 -55.95 -7.41
CA GLN A 615 21.55 -54.59 -7.21
C GLN A 615 23.03 -54.45 -7.59
N ILE A 616 23.87 -55.44 -7.22
CA ILE A 616 25.28 -55.50 -7.64
C ILE A 616 25.42 -55.68 -9.15
N VAL A 617 24.54 -56.46 -9.80
CA VAL A 617 24.52 -56.62 -11.26
C VAL A 617 24.13 -55.32 -11.96
N MET A 618 23.14 -54.58 -11.44
CA MET A 618 22.77 -53.25 -11.95
C MET A 618 23.89 -52.23 -11.76
N TRP A 619 24.60 -52.26 -10.64
CA TRP A 619 25.72 -51.34 -10.39
C TRP A 619 26.91 -51.67 -11.28
N LYS A 620 27.18 -52.97 -11.53
CA LYS A 620 28.21 -53.41 -12.48
C LYS A 620 27.88 -53.02 -13.92
N SER A 621 26.61 -53.13 -14.35
CA SER A 621 26.21 -52.72 -15.70
C SER A 621 26.25 -51.21 -15.89
N LEU A 622 25.93 -50.43 -14.84
CA LEU A 622 26.10 -48.96 -14.83
C LEU A 622 27.58 -48.56 -14.94
N ILE A 623 28.47 -49.26 -14.22
CA ILE A 623 29.92 -49.03 -14.31
C ILE A 623 30.42 -49.36 -15.73
N GLN A 624 29.98 -50.47 -16.32
CA GLN A 624 30.32 -50.84 -17.71
C GLN A 624 29.86 -49.80 -18.74
N LEU A 625 28.67 -49.22 -18.55
CA LEU A 625 28.14 -48.16 -19.40
C LEU A 625 28.99 -46.89 -19.32
N TYR A 626 29.43 -46.52 -18.11
CA TYR A 626 30.31 -45.37 -17.91
C TYR A 626 31.72 -45.59 -18.45
N THR A 627 32.28 -46.80 -18.33
CA THR A 627 33.59 -47.13 -18.92
C THR A 627 33.55 -47.10 -20.45
N LEU A 628 32.49 -47.64 -21.06
CA LEU A 628 32.28 -47.55 -22.51
C LEU A 628 32.12 -46.10 -22.98
N LYS A 629 31.42 -45.27 -22.19
CA LYS A 629 31.26 -43.84 -22.49
C LYS A 629 32.59 -43.07 -22.37
N LEU A 630 33.46 -43.46 -21.44
CA LEU A 630 34.81 -42.92 -21.30
C LEU A 630 35.75 -43.40 -22.42
N GLU A 631 35.63 -44.65 -22.88
CA GLU A 631 36.39 -45.16 -24.03
C GLU A 631 35.96 -44.50 -25.34
N LEU A 632 34.65 -44.28 -25.54
CA LEU A 632 34.15 -43.50 -26.68
C LEU A 632 34.63 -42.05 -26.64
N LEU A 633 34.72 -41.44 -25.46
CA LEU A 633 35.31 -40.10 -25.29
C LEU A 633 36.83 -40.08 -25.56
N LYS A 634 37.56 -41.14 -25.20
CA LYS A 634 38.99 -41.29 -25.52
C LYS A 634 39.22 -41.51 -27.02
N ASN A 635 38.39 -42.34 -27.67
CA ASN A 635 38.46 -42.56 -29.11
C ASN A 635 38.06 -41.30 -29.91
N LYS A 636 37.15 -40.48 -29.38
CA LYS A 636 36.81 -39.18 -29.98
C LYS A 636 37.94 -38.13 -29.84
N LYS A 637 38.85 -38.31 -28.88
CA LYS A 637 40.08 -37.49 -28.75
C LYS A 637 41.24 -37.98 -29.62
N GLY A 638 41.16 -39.18 -30.20
CA GLY A 638 42.19 -39.74 -31.08
C GLY A 638 42.07 -39.34 -32.55
N SER A 639 40.97 -38.70 -32.96
CA SER A 639 40.71 -38.33 -34.36
C SER A 639 40.81 -36.83 -34.65
N GLU A 640 41.34 -36.01 -33.75
CA GLU A 640 41.57 -34.58 -33.99
C GLU A 640 42.95 -34.14 -33.46
N LEU A 641 43.85 -33.88 -34.41
CA LEU A 641 45.07 -33.08 -34.29
C LEU A 641 44.99 -32.03 -35.43
N PRO A 642 45.56 -30.82 -35.30
CA PRO A 642 45.25 -29.80 -34.31
C PRO A 642 45.00 -28.42 -34.98
N LEU A 643 44.18 -27.57 -34.36
CA LEU A 643 44.23 -26.10 -34.43
C LEU A 643 43.42 -25.64 -33.21
N GLY A 644 43.85 -24.78 -32.31
CA GLY A 644 44.95 -23.84 -32.25
C GLY A 644 44.51 -22.87 -31.14
N ASP A 645 45.43 -22.59 -30.22
CA ASP A 645 45.43 -21.55 -29.20
C ASP A 645 44.13 -20.82 -28.84
N THR A 646 43.75 -20.91 -27.56
CA THR A 646 43.67 -19.73 -26.69
C THR A 646 43.43 -20.16 -25.24
N GLN A 647 44.43 -19.87 -24.39
CA GLN A 647 44.22 -19.71 -22.96
C GLN A 647 43.20 -18.58 -22.70
N PRO A 648 42.57 -18.57 -21.52
CA PRO A 648 42.93 -17.48 -20.63
C PRO A 648 43.17 -17.94 -19.19
N GLU A 649 44.36 -17.61 -18.70
CA GLU A 649 44.58 -17.31 -17.29
C GLU A 649 44.01 -15.92 -16.96
N LEU A 650 43.41 -15.84 -15.76
CA LEU A 650 43.44 -14.70 -14.83
C LEU A 650 42.83 -13.36 -15.28
N LEU A 651 41.56 -13.15 -14.91
CA LEU A 651 41.11 -12.18 -13.87
C LEU A 651 39.60 -12.28 -13.62
#